data_AF-A0A4R4PJ70-F1
#
_entry.id   AF-A0A4R4PJ70-F1
#
_cell.length_a   1.000
_cell.length_b   1.000
_cell.length_c   1.000
_cell.angle_alpha   90.00
_cell.angle_beta   90.00
_cell.angle_gamma   90.00
#
_symmetry.space_group_name_H-M   'P 1'
#
loop_
_entity.id
_entity.type
_entity.pdbx_description
1 polymer ?
#
loop_
_entity_poly.entity_id
_entity_poly.type
_entity_poly.pdbx_seq_one_letter_code
_entity_poly.pdbx_strand_id
1 'polypeptide(L)'
;MASPRPKLSRSHVPAIAGCYFVASFAALGLPPYLTEILPSLGDPTGRWAGLLYVVPTVFSALGAPFWGCLADRYGRKRLLLRAQLGLSIAFLAAGFANSLPAFTLALVLQGFLGGTFAASNGYLAAALTGDRLSKALTLMQGSARAALVVAPILVGSLSPWVSPHRQYLIMAVLPLAAAVLLVLLPEPDHPSVEVHEVLPEQPPPSLRTLRQLYFFEFAFVFATIISFPYLIALIEQRMPDTSGAVAGALFALPHLCYLVLASSVHRRFLRHSHAGIAAGLGFVALGLAAHAVVETLPGFVVARVLLGIGLTLGLVCLSILAADAARGRAPGRMFGTVEFFSKGGAVAAGAVAAGSNSAFGAAAPVLIGTVAALVTAVSAALLIRPRTTSESPMSVMQSLPPAATAVPRADHVVAHTLLNCLLRELSGPEHQSAVDDGWLLLRLPRAGVVLRVELRRTALIGAHRFSGPVFQEHGVFWSELTWHELADHVRRELALRSGFENEEFLPQIESSHEGVTRALNRTRPVGPDRFLESEQAMLFGHRFHPAPKARTENRDDWAAYGPESRAAFQLRYLAVRAELLAEESLDPEITALVDGLCEVPDGYRLLPAHPWQFSMMRANPLYQAAVERGDVIDLGVGGVPFTATSSVRTLAGPDAFLKFSLNIRITNCLRKNAAYEMTGAVALTRLLAPVLDDLAVRFPGAAVLREPAFRTLALPGADGAADVAVYEGFGLIVRTGLNDVLRPGVTPLMAGAVADEYPTSSAHISHLLDGADDAEIVSWWTAYLRLLIPPVLAAYLDHGVVLEPHLQNVLIGVDANNQPVQVLFRDLEGTKLVDELHTETLAGLPADVAGPMTYDAQRGWDRVVYCLLVNHVSDLLGAVADLSPALEGRLWAEVRAVIAEYADQNGCPPLLAALLAGVPLPAKTNMLTRWGRLPDRSAGYVRLPSPLAESVLAAAADR
;
A
#
# COMPACT_ATOMS: atom_id res chain seq x y z
N MET A 1 -3.36 5.51 -34.10
CA MET A 1 -4.42 4.51 -33.92
C MET A 1 -3.79 3.13 -33.86
N ALA A 2 -3.59 2.58 -32.66
CA ALA A 2 -3.23 1.17 -32.52
C ALA A 2 -4.53 0.35 -32.50
N SER A 3 -4.67 -0.62 -33.40
CA SER A 3 -5.82 -1.53 -33.41
C SER A 3 -5.89 -2.32 -32.09
N PRO A 4 -7.10 -2.50 -31.50
CA PRO A 4 -7.23 -3.27 -30.27
C PRO A 4 -6.80 -4.72 -30.51
N ARG A 5 -5.91 -5.23 -29.65
CA ARG A 5 -5.46 -6.62 -29.68
C ARG A 5 -6.63 -7.55 -29.29
N PRO A 6 -6.78 -8.71 -29.95
CA PRO A 6 -7.93 -9.59 -29.74
C PRO A 6 -7.90 -10.26 -28.35
N LYS A 7 -8.94 -10.01 -27.55
CA LYS A 7 -9.16 -10.64 -26.24
C LYS A 7 -9.48 -12.13 -26.37
N LEU A 8 -9.11 -12.91 -25.35
CA LEU A 8 -9.41 -14.34 -25.30
C LEU A 8 -10.93 -14.58 -25.21
N SER A 9 -11.53 -15.12 -26.27
CA SER A 9 -12.94 -15.52 -26.27
C SER A 9 -13.17 -16.86 -25.56
N ARG A 10 -14.41 -17.13 -25.14
CA ARG A 10 -14.81 -18.41 -24.53
C ARG A 10 -14.53 -19.64 -25.41
N SER A 11 -14.37 -19.48 -26.73
CA SER A 11 -14.08 -20.57 -27.65
C SER A 11 -12.62 -21.04 -27.62
N HIS A 12 -11.70 -20.30 -26.98
CA HIS A 12 -10.29 -20.67 -26.90
C HIS A 12 -9.95 -21.66 -25.77
N VAL A 13 -10.74 -21.71 -24.70
CA VAL A 13 -10.51 -22.62 -23.56
C VAL A 13 -10.58 -24.11 -23.98
N PRO A 14 -11.57 -24.55 -24.80
CA PRO A 14 -11.58 -25.91 -25.35
C PRO A 14 -10.37 -26.23 -26.23
N ALA A 15 -9.84 -25.27 -26.99
CA ALA A 15 -8.66 -25.49 -27.82
C ALA A 15 -7.41 -25.76 -26.96
N ILE A 16 -7.24 -25.01 -25.86
CA ILE A 16 -6.17 -25.26 -24.88
C ILE A 16 -6.38 -26.60 -24.18
N ALA A 17 -7.63 -26.94 -23.83
CA ALA A 17 -7.96 -28.25 -23.25
C ALA A 17 -7.64 -29.40 -24.21
N GLY A 18 -7.85 -29.22 -25.52
CA GLY A 18 -7.47 -30.16 -26.56
C GLY A 18 -5.94 -30.30 -26.66
N CYS A 19 -5.20 -29.20 -26.65
CA CYS A 19 -3.73 -29.24 -26.61
C CYS A 19 -3.18 -29.94 -25.35
N TYR A 20 -3.85 -29.75 -24.21
CA TYR A 20 -3.54 -30.40 -22.94
C TYR A 20 -3.82 -31.90 -22.98
N PHE A 21 -4.95 -32.31 -23.58
CA PHE A 21 -5.29 -33.71 -23.82
C PHE A 21 -4.23 -34.37 -24.70
N VAL A 22 -3.88 -33.74 -25.81
CA VAL A 22 -2.91 -34.28 -26.78
C VAL A 22 -1.52 -34.45 -26.17
N ALA A 23 -1.04 -33.46 -25.40
CA ALA A 23 0.22 -33.57 -24.67
C ALA A 23 0.18 -34.65 -23.58
N SER A 24 -0.93 -34.77 -22.86
CA SER A 24 -1.13 -35.81 -21.84
C SER A 24 -1.18 -37.20 -22.48
N PHE A 25 -1.88 -37.32 -23.60
CA PHE A 25 -2.02 -38.56 -24.37
C PHE A 25 -0.65 -39.06 -24.83
N ALA A 26 0.13 -38.16 -25.43
CA ALA A 26 1.49 -38.44 -25.88
C ALA A 26 2.38 -38.85 -24.69
N ALA A 27 2.43 -38.03 -23.64
CA ALA A 27 3.35 -38.22 -22.51
C ALA A 27 3.00 -39.40 -21.59
N LEU A 28 1.73 -39.78 -21.47
CA LEU A 28 1.25 -40.79 -20.52
C LEU A 28 0.83 -42.11 -21.18
N GLY A 29 0.63 -42.14 -22.51
CA GLY A 29 0.14 -43.33 -23.23
C GLY A 29 1.18 -44.41 -23.49
N LEU A 30 2.43 -44.02 -23.74
CA LEU A 30 3.54 -44.93 -24.09
C LEU A 30 4.35 -45.49 -22.90
N PRO A 31 4.48 -44.80 -21.74
CA PRO A 31 5.22 -45.33 -20.59
C PRO A 31 4.81 -46.74 -20.10
N PRO A 32 3.53 -47.17 -20.15
CA PRO A 32 3.16 -48.54 -19.79
C PRO A 32 3.81 -49.63 -20.67
N TYR A 33 4.25 -49.29 -21.89
CA TYR A 33 4.83 -50.23 -22.86
C TYR A 33 6.37 -50.22 -22.85
N LEU A 34 7.02 -49.58 -21.86
CA LEU A 34 8.49 -49.51 -21.79
C LEU A 34 9.15 -50.89 -21.77
N THR A 35 8.54 -51.88 -21.12
CA THR A 35 9.03 -53.27 -21.07
C THR A 35 9.01 -53.95 -22.44
N GLU A 36 8.14 -53.55 -23.35
CA GLU A 36 8.10 -54.02 -24.74
C GLU A 36 9.10 -53.28 -25.65
N ILE A 37 9.47 -52.04 -25.28
CA ILE A 37 10.40 -51.20 -26.04
C ILE A 37 11.86 -51.57 -25.74
N LEU A 38 12.20 -51.77 -24.47
CA LEU A 38 13.57 -51.94 -23.99
C LEU A 38 14.37 -53.09 -24.61
N PRO A 39 13.78 -54.26 -24.93
CA PRO A 39 14.51 -55.32 -25.62
C PRO A 39 15.13 -54.88 -26.95
N SER A 40 14.43 -54.02 -27.70
CA SER A 40 14.93 -53.48 -28.97
C SER A 40 16.06 -52.45 -28.83
N LEU A 41 16.30 -51.96 -27.60
CA LEU A 41 17.29 -50.93 -27.27
C LEU A 41 18.51 -51.48 -26.51
N GLY A 42 18.58 -52.80 -26.31
CA GLY A 42 19.69 -53.48 -25.63
C GLY A 42 19.45 -53.85 -24.17
N ASP A 43 18.20 -53.81 -23.67
CA ASP A 43 17.82 -54.29 -22.33
C ASP A 43 16.69 -55.35 -22.41
N PRO A 44 17.03 -56.61 -22.77
CA PRO A 44 16.05 -57.68 -22.98
C PRO A 44 15.31 -58.09 -21.70
N THR A 45 15.82 -57.72 -20.54
CA THR A 45 15.22 -58.02 -19.23
C THR A 45 14.39 -56.87 -18.66
N GLY A 46 14.30 -55.74 -19.35
CA GLY A 46 13.49 -54.59 -18.93
C GLY A 46 13.92 -53.96 -17.58
N ARG A 47 15.19 -54.12 -17.18
CA ARG A 47 15.71 -53.64 -15.89
C ARG A 47 15.58 -52.13 -15.73
N TRP A 48 15.64 -51.38 -16.83
CA TRP A 48 15.58 -49.92 -16.81
C TRP A 48 14.16 -49.35 -16.86
N ALA A 49 13.12 -50.18 -17.03
CA ALA A 49 11.74 -49.73 -17.24
C ALA A 49 11.25 -48.81 -16.11
N GLY A 50 11.46 -49.20 -14.85
CA GLY A 50 11.03 -48.42 -13.69
C GLY A 50 11.73 -47.07 -13.57
N LEU A 51 13.04 -47.01 -13.85
CA LEU A 51 13.79 -45.76 -13.81
C LEU A 51 13.37 -44.83 -14.96
N LEU A 52 13.30 -45.36 -16.18
CA LEU A 52 12.92 -44.58 -17.37
C LEU A 52 11.48 -44.07 -17.33
N TYR A 53 10.58 -44.78 -16.65
CA TYR A 53 9.22 -44.31 -16.38
C TYR A 53 9.20 -42.98 -15.61
N VAL A 54 10.13 -42.80 -14.68
CA VAL A 54 10.17 -41.63 -13.78
C VAL A 54 11.07 -40.49 -14.34
N VAL A 55 12.01 -40.79 -15.24
CA VAL A 55 12.94 -39.81 -15.84
C VAL A 55 12.23 -38.57 -16.40
N PRO A 56 11.23 -38.67 -17.31
CA PRO A 56 10.52 -37.49 -17.80
C PRO A 56 9.87 -36.66 -16.68
N THR A 57 9.35 -37.32 -15.65
CA THR A 57 8.68 -36.69 -14.52
C THR A 57 9.66 -35.88 -13.66
N VAL A 58 10.87 -36.41 -13.42
CA VAL A 58 11.93 -35.71 -12.68
C VAL A 58 12.38 -34.45 -13.41
N PHE A 59 12.73 -34.57 -14.69
CA PHE A 59 13.21 -33.43 -15.47
C PHE A 59 12.10 -32.42 -15.77
N SER A 60 10.84 -32.85 -15.81
CA SER A 60 9.67 -31.96 -15.85
C SER A 60 9.51 -31.17 -14.55
N ALA A 61 9.69 -31.81 -13.38
CA ALA A 61 9.68 -31.11 -12.09
C ALA A 61 10.74 -30.01 -12.07
N LEU A 62 11.99 -30.34 -12.41
CA LEU A 62 13.12 -29.41 -12.38
C LEU A 62 12.98 -28.28 -13.41
N GLY A 63 12.46 -28.58 -14.60
CA GLY A 63 12.27 -27.59 -15.67
C GLY A 63 11.10 -26.65 -15.44
N ALA A 64 10.03 -27.08 -14.74
CA ALA A 64 8.78 -26.32 -14.65
C ALA A 64 8.93 -24.91 -14.02
N PRO A 65 9.65 -24.69 -12.90
CA PRO A 65 9.87 -23.35 -12.35
C PRO A 65 10.69 -22.44 -13.27
N PHE A 66 11.73 -23.02 -13.91
CA PHE A 66 12.59 -22.30 -14.85
C PHE A 66 11.80 -21.79 -16.05
N TRP A 67 11.05 -22.67 -16.70
CA TRP A 67 10.22 -22.28 -17.83
C TRP A 67 9.07 -21.37 -17.39
N GLY A 68 8.47 -21.58 -16.22
CA GLY A 68 7.44 -20.69 -15.68
C GLY A 68 7.90 -19.24 -15.52
N CYS A 69 9.11 -19.03 -14.99
CA CYS A 69 9.74 -17.71 -14.91
C CYS A 69 9.97 -17.10 -16.31
N LEU A 70 10.41 -17.92 -17.27
CA LEU A 70 10.62 -17.49 -18.65
C LEU A 70 9.30 -17.12 -19.36
N ALA A 71 8.18 -17.78 -19.01
CA ALA A 71 6.84 -17.47 -19.51
C ALA A 71 6.43 -16.04 -19.16
N ASP A 72 6.63 -15.67 -17.89
CA ASP A 72 6.27 -14.34 -17.40
C ASP A 72 7.18 -13.25 -17.97
N ARG A 73 8.41 -13.58 -18.41
CA ARG A 73 9.36 -12.63 -19.01
C ARG A 73 9.24 -12.48 -20.53
N TYR A 74 9.01 -13.56 -21.27
CA TYR A 74 9.11 -13.58 -22.73
C TYR A 74 7.78 -13.83 -23.47
N GLY A 75 6.69 -14.06 -22.74
CA GLY A 75 5.36 -14.33 -23.29
C GLY A 75 4.92 -15.78 -23.09
N ARG A 76 3.67 -15.96 -22.69
CA ARG A 76 3.09 -17.24 -22.27
C ARG A 76 2.67 -18.08 -23.47
N LYS A 77 2.21 -17.47 -24.57
CA LYS A 77 1.94 -18.17 -25.83
C LYS A 77 3.22 -18.80 -26.39
N ARG A 78 4.31 -18.02 -26.44
CA ARG A 78 5.62 -18.48 -26.97
C ARG A 78 6.16 -19.65 -26.18
N LEU A 79 6.04 -19.61 -24.85
CA LEU A 79 6.48 -20.70 -24.01
C LEU A 79 5.61 -21.95 -24.16
N LEU A 80 4.29 -21.79 -24.31
CA LEU A 80 3.37 -22.91 -24.57
C LEU A 80 3.66 -23.57 -25.93
N LEU A 81 3.94 -22.78 -26.97
CA LEU A 81 4.40 -23.28 -28.28
C LEU A 81 5.72 -24.05 -28.17
N ARG A 82 6.69 -23.50 -27.43
CA ARG A 82 7.97 -24.17 -27.14
C ARG A 82 7.75 -25.50 -26.42
N ALA A 83 6.80 -25.60 -25.50
CA ALA A 83 6.50 -26.85 -24.80
C ALA A 83 6.02 -27.95 -25.77
N GLN A 84 5.12 -27.61 -26.68
CA GLN A 84 4.60 -28.55 -27.68
C GLN A 84 5.66 -28.95 -28.72
N LEU A 85 6.43 -27.98 -29.24
CA LEU A 85 7.53 -28.27 -30.17
C LEU A 85 8.62 -29.11 -29.50
N GLY A 86 8.98 -28.78 -28.26
CA GLY A 86 9.94 -29.55 -27.46
C GLY A 86 9.47 -30.98 -27.22
N LEU A 87 8.19 -31.18 -26.95
CA LEU A 87 7.59 -32.51 -26.80
C LEU A 87 7.62 -33.31 -28.12
N SER A 88 7.30 -32.68 -29.25
CA SER A 88 7.39 -33.30 -30.58
C SER A 88 8.82 -33.72 -30.92
N ILE A 89 9.80 -32.85 -30.69
CA ILE A 89 11.23 -33.15 -30.92
C ILE A 89 11.69 -34.31 -30.05
N ALA A 90 11.32 -34.32 -28.76
CA ALA A 90 11.67 -35.40 -27.86
C ALA A 90 11.06 -36.74 -28.30
N PHE A 91 9.85 -36.74 -28.85
CA PHE A 91 9.16 -37.93 -29.32
C PHE A 91 9.76 -38.47 -30.62
N LEU A 92 10.13 -37.57 -31.55
CA LEU A 92 10.90 -37.95 -32.73
C LEU A 92 12.24 -38.58 -32.32
N ALA A 93 12.96 -37.95 -31.39
CA ALA A 93 14.22 -38.48 -30.88
C ALA A 93 14.05 -39.86 -30.22
N ALA A 94 12.98 -40.07 -29.45
CA ALA A 94 12.66 -41.36 -28.83
C ALA A 94 12.34 -42.44 -29.87
N GLY A 95 11.53 -42.12 -30.89
CA GLY A 95 11.14 -43.05 -31.94
C GLY A 95 12.27 -43.42 -32.93
N PHE A 96 13.30 -42.57 -33.04
CA PHE A 96 14.52 -42.84 -33.82
C PHE A 96 15.68 -43.37 -32.98
N ALA A 97 15.56 -43.41 -31.65
CA ALA A 97 16.61 -43.90 -30.78
C ALA A 97 16.89 -45.39 -31.07
N ASN A 98 18.14 -45.73 -31.37
CA ASN A 98 18.59 -47.10 -31.62
C ASN A 98 19.42 -47.67 -30.46
N SER A 99 19.46 -46.98 -29.32
CA SER A 99 20.20 -47.39 -28.13
C SER A 99 19.55 -46.85 -26.86
N LEU A 100 19.76 -47.56 -25.75
CA LEU A 100 19.26 -47.17 -24.43
C LEU A 100 19.68 -45.74 -24.00
N PRO A 101 20.95 -45.28 -24.19
CA PRO A 101 21.33 -43.92 -23.85
C PRO A 101 20.64 -42.85 -24.71
N ALA A 102 20.48 -43.10 -26.02
CA ALA A 102 19.80 -42.17 -26.92
C ALA A 102 18.31 -42.03 -26.54
N PHE A 103 17.66 -43.15 -26.22
CA PHE A 103 16.28 -43.15 -25.74
C PHE A 103 16.14 -42.45 -24.38
N THR A 104 17.08 -42.69 -23.46
CA THR A 104 17.13 -42.00 -22.16
C THR A 104 17.26 -40.49 -22.33
N LEU A 105 18.16 -40.03 -23.22
CA LEU A 105 18.30 -38.61 -23.53
C LEU A 105 17.02 -38.03 -24.11
N ALA A 106 16.33 -38.75 -24.98
CA ALA A 106 15.03 -38.34 -25.50
C ALA A 106 13.98 -38.18 -24.39
N LEU A 107 13.96 -39.06 -23.38
CA LEU A 107 13.08 -38.94 -22.21
C LEU A 107 13.46 -37.78 -21.28
N VAL A 108 14.76 -37.47 -21.15
CA VAL A 108 15.24 -36.26 -20.44
C VAL A 108 14.76 -35.00 -21.17
N LEU A 109 14.90 -34.97 -22.50
CA LEU A 109 14.41 -33.87 -23.32
C LEU A 109 12.88 -33.75 -23.24
N GLN A 110 12.16 -34.87 -23.24
CA GLN A 110 10.71 -34.90 -23.04
C GLN A 110 10.34 -34.24 -21.72
N GLY A 111 11.03 -34.59 -20.62
CA GLY A 111 10.76 -34.01 -19.31
C GLY A 111 11.09 -32.52 -19.25
N PHE A 112 12.32 -32.16 -19.63
CA PHE A 112 12.82 -30.80 -19.49
C PHE A 112 12.14 -29.82 -20.47
N LEU A 113 11.86 -30.25 -21.70
CA LEU A 113 11.21 -29.40 -22.71
C LEU A 113 9.68 -29.53 -22.67
N GLY A 114 9.10 -30.64 -22.24
CA GLY A 114 7.66 -30.95 -22.26
C GLY A 114 6.81 -30.34 -21.14
N GLY A 115 7.11 -29.13 -20.69
CA GLY A 115 6.38 -28.38 -19.64
C GLY A 115 5.03 -27.80 -20.06
N THR A 116 4.20 -28.58 -20.77
CA THR A 116 2.92 -28.12 -21.33
C THR A 116 1.87 -27.86 -20.25
N PHE A 117 1.90 -28.59 -19.13
CA PHE A 117 0.90 -28.48 -18.07
C PHE A 117 0.96 -27.11 -17.37
N ALA A 118 2.13 -26.71 -16.83
CA ALA A 118 2.36 -25.39 -16.24
C ALA A 118 2.18 -24.26 -17.26
N ALA A 119 2.65 -24.43 -18.50
CA ALA A 119 2.50 -23.41 -19.53
C ALA A 119 1.03 -23.15 -19.90
N SER A 120 0.20 -24.21 -19.98
CA SER A 120 -1.24 -24.09 -20.28
C SER A 120 -2.00 -23.46 -19.11
N ASN A 121 -1.71 -23.88 -17.88
CA ASN A 121 -2.33 -23.31 -16.68
C ASN A 121 -1.93 -21.85 -16.49
N GLY A 122 -0.66 -21.51 -16.73
CA GLY A 122 -0.15 -20.14 -16.69
C GLY A 122 -0.74 -19.24 -17.78
N TYR A 123 -0.96 -19.78 -18.99
CA TYR A 123 -1.65 -19.08 -20.08
C TYR A 123 -3.13 -18.82 -19.73
N LEU A 124 -3.84 -19.80 -19.16
CA LEU A 124 -5.23 -19.63 -18.73
C LEU A 124 -5.37 -18.63 -17.58
N ALA A 125 -4.47 -18.68 -16.59
CA ALA A 125 -4.47 -17.77 -15.44
C ALA A 125 -4.05 -16.34 -15.79
N ALA A 126 -3.40 -16.14 -16.94
CA ALA A 126 -3.19 -14.81 -17.50
C ALA A 126 -4.46 -14.22 -18.15
N ALA A 127 -5.40 -15.07 -18.55
CA ALA A 127 -6.57 -14.68 -19.33
C ALA A 127 -7.89 -14.73 -18.53
N LEU A 128 -7.93 -15.52 -17.45
CA LEU A 128 -9.11 -15.82 -16.66
C LEU A 128 -8.83 -15.62 -15.17
N THR A 129 -9.83 -15.20 -14.42
CA THR A 129 -9.77 -15.03 -12.96
C THR A 129 -10.97 -15.70 -12.26
N GLY A 130 -10.86 -15.91 -10.95
CA GLY A 130 -11.94 -16.42 -10.10
C GLY A 130 -12.53 -17.76 -10.57
N ASP A 131 -13.86 -17.87 -10.55
CA ASP A 131 -14.59 -19.09 -10.92
C ASP A 131 -14.37 -19.52 -12.39
N ARG A 132 -14.08 -18.57 -13.29
CA ARG A 132 -13.78 -18.91 -14.69
C ARG A 132 -12.43 -19.63 -14.80
N LEU A 133 -11.44 -19.19 -14.01
CA LEU A 133 -10.13 -19.85 -13.96
C LEU A 133 -10.24 -21.23 -13.30
N SER A 134 -10.95 -21.35 -12.17
CA SER A 134 -11.09 -22.65 -11.47
C SER A 134 -11.82 -23.70 -12.33
N LYS A 135 -12.84 -23.29 -13.10
CA LYS A 135 -13.50 -24.14 -14.10
C LYS A 135 -12.56 -24.56 -15.23
N ALA A 136 -11.73 -23.64 -15.73
CA ALA A 136 -10.77 -23.94 -16.79
C ALA A 136 -9.68 -24.92 -16.30
N LEU A 137 -9.14 -24.73 -15.09
CA LEU A 137 -8.18 -25.66 -14.48
C LEU A 137 -8.80 -27.05 -14.23
N THR A 138 -10.06 -27.10 -13.78
CA THR A 138 -10.83 -28.34 -13.65
C THR A 138 -11.00 -29.04 -15.01
N LEU A 139 -11.24 -28.28 -16.08
CA LEU A 139 -11.30 -28.84 -17.43
C LEU A 139 -9.93 -29.38 -17.90
N MET A 140 -8.81 -28.69 -17.59
CA MET A 140 -7.46 -29.19 -17.93
C MET A 140 -7.18 -30.54 -17.27
N GLN A 141 -7.56 -30.69 -16.00
CA GLN A 141 -7.48 -31.97 -15.30
C GLN A 141 -8.36 -33.03 -15.98
N GLY A 142 -9.58 -32.67 -16.39
CA GLY A 142 -10.47 -33.54 -17.18
C GLY A 142 -9.82 -34.02 -18.48
N SER A 143 -9.17 -33.13 -19.24
CA SER A 143 -8.41 -33.50 -20.44
C SER A 143 -7.30 -34.51 -20.14
N ALA A 144 -6.53 -34.33 -19.08
CA ALA A 144 -5.49 -35.29 -18.71
C ALA A 144 -6.08 -36.64 -18.27
N ARG A 145 -7.24 -36.66 -17.59
CA ARG A 145 -7.90 -37.90 -17.17
C ARG A 145 -8.53 -38.65 -18.34
N ALA A 146 -9.13 -37.94 -19.29
CA ALA A 146 -9.60 -38.53 -20.54
C ALA A 146 -8.42 -39.16 -21.31
N ALA A 147 -7.27 -38.48 -21.38
CA ALA A 147 -6.08 -39.03 -22.02
C ALA A 147 -5.60 -40.32 -21.34
N LEU A 148 -5.59 -40.39 -20.00
CA LEU A 148 -5.21 -41.60 -19.27
C LEU A 148 -6.15 -42.79 -19.50
N VAL A 149 -7.42 -42.54 -19.84
CA VAL A 149 -8.37 -43.60 -20.21
C VAL A 149 -8.16 -44.06 -21.65
N VAL A 150 -8.01 -43.11 -22.58
CA VAL A 150 -7.99 -43.40 -24.03
C VAL A 150 -6.62 -43.87 -24.51
N ALA A 151 -5.53 -43.34 -23.95
CA ALA A 151 -4.19 -43.53 -24.49
C ALA A 151 -3.69 -44.98 -24.45
N PRO A 152 -3.78 -45.72 -23.32
CA PRO A 152 -3.37 -47.13 -23.31
C PRO A 152 -4.20 -48.00 -24.26
N ILE A 153 -5.51 -47.73 -24.38
CA ILE A 153 -6.40 -48.47 -25.28
C ILE A 153 -5.98 -48.26 -26.74
N LEU A 154 -5.73 -47.01 -27.13
CA LEU A 154 -5.38 -46.70 -28.51
C LEU A 154 -3.96 -47.19 -28.86
N VAL A 155 -2.96 -46.93 -27.98
CA VAL A 155 -1.58 -47.42 -28.15
C VAL A 155 -1.55 -48.95 -28.24
N GLY A 156 -2.23 -49.64 -27.31
CA GLY A 156 -2.32 -51.10 -27.30
C GLY A 156 -3.06 -51.67 -28.51
N SER A 157 -4.13 -50.99 -28.96
CA SER A 157 -4.83 -51.40 -30.18
C SER A 157 -3.93 -51.26 -31.41
N LEU A 158 -3.03 -50.29 -31.44
CA LEU A 158 -2.11 -50.04 -32.57
C LEU A 158 -0.88 -50.98 -32.56
N SER A 159 -0.55 -51.58 -31.42
CA SER A 159 0.62 -52.46 -31.23
C SER A 159 0.73 -53.65 -32.20
N PRO A 160 -0.37 -54.28 -32.70
CA PRO A 160 -0.28 -55.34 -33.71
C PRO A 160 0.25 -54.86 -35.06
N TRP A 161 0.13 -53.57 -35.39
CA TRP A 161 0.54 -53.00 -36.68
C TRP A 161 1.84 -52.21 -36.58
N VAL A 162 2.08 -51.50 -35.47
CA VAL A 162 3.26 -50.65 -35.26
C VAL A 162 3.80 -50.90 -33.86
N SER A 163 5.09 -51.24 -33.75
CA SER A 163 5.70 -51.49 -32.44
C SER A 163 5.61 -50.24 -31.54
N PRO A 164 5.38 -50.39 -30.22
CA PRO A 164 5.28 -49.24 -29.30
C PRO A 164 6.47 -48.28 -29.37
N HIS A 165 7.67 -48.78 -29.68
CA HIS A 165 8.85 -47.95 -29.90
C HIS A 165 8.67 -47.00 -31.09
N ARG A 166 8.20 -47.51 -32.24
CA ARG A 166 7.94 -46.70 -33.44
C ARG A 166 6.69 -45.84 -33.32
N GLN A 167 5.76 -46.18 -32.42
CA GLN A 167 4.59 -45.35 -32.15
C GLN A 167 4.96 -43.96 -31.60
N TYR A 168 6.14 -43.77 -30.97
CA TYR A 168 6.65 -42.44 -30.61
C TYR A 168 6.73 -41.48 -31.82
N LEU A 169 7.05 -41.99 -33.02
CA LEU A 169 7.10 -41.18 -34.25
C LEU A 169 5.71 -40.67 -34.65
N ILE A 170 4.71 -41.55 -34.56
CA ILE A 170 3.30 -41.22 -34.84
C ILE A 170 2.80 -40.22 -33.79
N MET A 171 3.13 -40.46 -32.51
CA MET A 171 2.75 -39.60 -31.40
C MET A 171 3.47 -38.25 -31.40
N ALA A 172 4.54 -38.05 -32.19
CA ALA A 172 5.17 -36.75 -32.35
C ALA A 172 4.34 -35.77 -33.21
N VAL A 173 3.45 -36.29 -34.07
CA VAL A 173 2.54 -35.50 -34.91
C VAL A 173 1.50 -34.76 -34.07
N LEU A 174 1.07 -35.40 -32.98
CA LEU A 174 0.08 -34.90 -32.05
C LEU A 174 0.46 -33.55 -31.40
N PRO A 175 1.58 -33.41 -30.66
CA PRO A 175 2.02 -32.13 -30.12
C PRO A 175 2.41 -31.12 -31.22
N LEU A 176 2.85 -31.59 -32.40
CA LEU A 176 3.09 -30.71 -33.54
C LEU A 176 1.78 -30.08 -34.05
N ALA A 177 0.72 -30.87 -34.19
CA ALA A 177 -0.62 -30.37 -34.55
C ALA A 177 -1.16 -29.42 -33.47
N ALA A 178 -0.93 -29.73 -32.19
CA ALA A 178 -1.26 -28.81 -31.09
C ALA A 178 -0.49 -27.49 -31.20
N ALA A 179 0.81 -27.51 -31.56
CA ALA A 179 1.59 -26.30 -31.80
C ALA A 179 1.00 -25.45 -32.93
N VAL A 180 0.56 -26.07 -34.04
CA VAL A 180 -0.11 -25.37 -35.15
C VAL A 180 -1.41 -24.71 -34.70
N LEU A 181 -2.25 -25.42 -33.94
CA LEU A 181 -3.49 -24.85 -33.38
C LEU A 181 -3.22 -23.67 -32.45
N LEU A 182 -2.13 -23.73 -31.67
CA LEU A 182 -1.74 -22.65 -30.74
C LEU A 182 -1.18 -21.40 -31.45
N VAL A 183 -0.68 -21.50 -32.68
CA VAL A 183 -0.22 -20.33 -33.46
C VAL A 183 -1.39 -19.36 -33.69
N LEU A 184 -2.61 -19.89 -33.84
CA LEU A 184 -3.83 -19.12 -34.08
C LEU A 184 -4.38 -18.43 -32.81
N LEU A 185 -3.89 -18.80 -31.62
CA LEU A 185 -4.32 -18.16 -30.37
C LEU A 185 -3.66 -16.79 -30.16
N PRO A 186 -4.34 -15.80 -29.56
CA PRO A 186 -3.71 -14.53 -29.19
C PRO A 186 -2.67 -14.70 -28.07
N GLU A 187 -1.75 -13.76 -27.91
CA GLU A 187 -1.03 -13.63 -26.64
C GLU A 187 -2.04 -13.09 -25.61
N PRO A 188 -2.15 -13.67 -24.39
CA PRO A 188 -3.01 -13.10 -23.37
C PRO A 188 -2.47 -11.71 -23.02
N ASP A 189 -3.22 -10.65 -23.33
CA ASP A 189 -2.88 -9.32 -22.85
C ASP A 189 -2.86 -9.35 -21.30
N HIS A 190 -1.99 -8.57 -20.68
CA HIS A 190 -2.27 -8.12 -19.31
C HIS A 190 -3.69 -7.57 -19.33
N PRO A 191 -4.58 -7.90 -18.38
CA PRO A 191 -5.89 -7.28 -18.34
C PRO A 191 -5.67 -5.77 -18.40
N SER A 192 -5.91 -5.21 -19.58
CA SER A 192 -6.02 -3.79 -19.78
C SER A 192 -7.12 -3.39 -18.82
N VAL A 193 -6.88 -2.28 -18.11
CA VAL A 193 -7.91 -1.59 -17.33
C VAL A 193 -8.99 -1.16 -18.32
N GLU A 194 -9.85 -2.11 -18.69
CA GLU A 194 -11.16 -1.81 -19.18
C GLU A 194 -11.95 -1.36 -17.97
N VAL A 195 -12.36 -0.10 -18.05
CA VAL A 195 -13.29 0.57 -17.16
C VAL A 195 -14.61 -0.22 -17.21
N HIS A 196 -14.70 -1.27 -16.40
CA HIS A 196 -15.93 -1.97 -16.05
C HIS A 196 -16.01 -1.97 -14.53
N GLU A 197 -17.07 -1.31 -14.03
CA GLU A 197 -17.60 -1.28 -12.67
C GLU A 197 -16.65 -1.80 -11.57
N VAL A 198 -16.11 -0.85 -10.80
CA VAL A 198 -15.26 -1.09 -9.63
C VAL A 198 -16.07 -1.76 -8.52
N LEU A 199 -16.20 -3.08 -8.58
CA LEU A 199 -16.41 -3.91 -7.40
C LEU A 199 -15.08 -4.00 -6.63
N PRO A 200 -15.10 -4.00 -5.28
CA PRO A 200 -13.88 -4.10 -4.48
C PRO A 200 -13.16 -5.41 -4.81
N GLU A 201 -12.04 -5.32 -5.54
CA GLU A 201 -11.21 -6.48 -5.84
C GLU A 201 -10.61 -7.00 -4.53
N GLN A 202 -11.01 -8.21 -4.14
CA GLN A 202 -10.54 -8.85 -2.91
C GLN A 202 -9.01 -8.90 -2.87
N PRO A 203 -8.38 -8.69 -1.70
CA PRO A 203 -6.93 -8.68 -1.57
C PRO A 203 -6.33 -9.98 -2.12
N PRO A 204 -5.12 -9.93 -2.72
CA PRO A 204 -4.46 -11.13 -3.20
C PRO A 204 -4.34 -12.14 -2.03
N PRO A 205 -4.69 -13.42 -2.25
CA PRO A 205 -4.74 -14.40 -1.18
C PRO A 205 -3.39 -14.52 -0.47
N SER A 206 -3.38 -14.74 0.83
CA SER A 206 -2.17 -14.77 1.67
C SER A 206 -1.10 -15.77 1.20
N LEU A 207 0.18 -15.53 1.56
CA LEU A 207 1.27 -16.51 1.35
C LEU A 207 0.98 -17.87 1.99
N ARG A 208 0.16 -17.90 3.04
CA ARG A 208 -0.36 -19.12 3.66
C ARG A 208 -1.15 -19.98 2.67
N THR A 209 -2.04 -19.36 1.88
CA THR A 209 -2.83 -20.07 0.85
C THR A 209 -1.93 -20.73 -0.20
N LEU A 210 -0.85 -20.04 -0.58
CA LEU A 210 0.13 -20.55 -1.54
C LEU A 210 0.95 -21.72 -0.97
N ARG A 211 1.42 -21.62 0.28
CA ARG A 211 2.12 -22.71 0.97
C ARG A 211 1.20 -23.94 1.17
N GLN A 212 -0.07 -23.70 1.52
CA GLN A 212 -1.07 -24.76 1.61
C GLN A 212 -1.28 -25.47 0.27
N LEU A 213 -1.40 -24.71 -0.83
CA LEU A 213 -1.51 -25.29 -2.16
C LEU A 213 -0.32 -26.20 -2.48
N TYR A 214 0.92 -25.75 -2.27
CA TYR A 214 2.11 -26.56 -2.55
C TYR A 214 2.17 -27.85 -1.71
N PHE A 215 1.86 -27.73 -0.42
CA PHE A 215 1.80 -28.89 0.48
C PHE A 215 0.72 -29.89 0.04
N PHE A 216 -0.51 -29.42 -0.22
CA PHE A 216 -1.59 -30.30 -0.63
C PHE A 216 -1.38 -30.89 -2.01
N GLU A 217 -0.80 -30.16 -2.96
CA GLU A 217 -0.48 -30.69 -4.29
C GLU A 217 0.53 -31.83 -4.19
N PHE A 218 1.61 -31.65 -3.44
CA PHE A 218 2.62 -32.70 -3.21
C PHE A 218 2.01 -33.92 -2.53
N ALA A 219 1.32 -33.72 -1.40
CA ALA A 219 0.81 -34.81 -0.57
C ALA A 219 -0.32 -35.58 -1.27
N PHE A 220 -1.21 -34.88 -1.99
CA PHE A 220 -2.30 -35.49 -2.73
C PHE A 220 -1.78 -36.33 -3.91
N VAL A 221 -0.83 -35.79 -4.68
CA VAL A 221 -0.23 -36.53 -5.80
C VAL A 221 0.57 -37.72 -5.29
N PHE A 222 1.30 -37.57 -4.18
CA PHE A 222 1.98 -38.68 -3.54
C PHE A 222 1.02 -39.82 -3.17
N ALA A 223 -0.05 -39.52 -2.43
CA ALA A 223 -1.01 -40.53 -1.98
C ALA A 223 -1.74 -41.22 -3.14
N THR A 224 -2.05 -40.50 -4.22
CA THR A 224 -2.77 -41.08 -5.36
C THR A 224 -1.87 -41.92 -6.27
N ILE A 225 -0.62 -41.51 -6.50
CA ILE A 225 0.29 -42.18 -7.45
C ILE A 225 1.01 -43.38 -6.85
N ILE A 226 1.20 -43.45 -5.53
CA ILE A 226 1.98 -44.52 -4.87
C ILE A 226 1.49 -45.95 -5.20
N SER A 227 0.22 -46.12 -5.55
CA SER A 227 -0.37 -47.40 -5.94
C SER A 227 -0.29 -47.73 -7.45
N PHE A 228 0.02 -46.75 -8.30
CA PHE A 228 -0.11 -46.90 -9.76
C PHE A 228 0.84 -47.95 -10.36
N PRO A 229 2.15 -47.99 -10.02
CA PRO A 229 3.08 -48.93 -10.65
C PRO A 229 2.83 -50.41 -10.29
N TYR A 230 2.10 -50.67 -9.19
CA TYR A 230 1.93 -52.01 -8.62
C TYR A 230 0.48 -52.49 -8.63
N LEU A 231 -0.48 -51.68 -9.12
CA LEU A 231 -1.89 -52.05 -9.13
C LEU A 231 -2.16 -53.31 -9.95
N ILE A 232 -1.56 -53.42 -11.14
CA ILE A 232 -1.73 -54.58 -12.01
C ILE A 232 -1.14 -55.83 -11.34
N ALA A 233 0.08 -55.73 -10.81
CA ALA A 233 0.71 -56.82 -10.07
C ALA A 233 -0.11 -57.27 -8.84
N LEU A 234 -0.74 -56.33 -8.13
CA LEU A 234 -1.62 -56.64 -6.99
C LEU A 234 -2.90 -57.35 -7.43
N ILE A 235 -3.48 -56.96 -8.58
CA ILE A 235 -4.66 -57.62 -9.17
C ILE A 235 -4.28 -59.04 -9.63
N GLU A 236 -3.15 -59.21 -10.31
CA GLU A 236 -2.65 -60.52 -10.75
C GLU A 236 -2.35 -61.45 -9.58
N GLN A 237 -1.77 -60.92 -8.49
CA GLN A 237 -1.48 -61.70 -7.28
C GLN A 237 -2.76 -62.18 -6.59
N ARG A 238 -3.80 -61.35 -6.52
CA ARG A 238 -5.04 -61.66 -5.79
C ARG A 238 -6.11 -62.33 -6.63
N MET A 239 -6.12 -62.07 -7.93
CA MET A 239 -7.12 -62.56 -8.88
C MET A 239 -6.42 -63.01 -10.18
N PRO A 240 -5.64 -64.11 -10.15
CA PRO A 240 -4.81 -64.56 -11.26
C PRO A 240 -5.59 -64.92 -12.53
N ASP A 241 -6.89 -65.23 -12.42
CA ASP A 241 -7.76 -65.55 -13.57
C ASP A 241 -8.34 -64.31 -14.27
N THR A 242 -7.94 -63.10 -13.85
CA THR A 242 -8.47 -61.84 -14.41
C THR A 242 -7.78 -61.47 -15.72
N SER A 243 -8.55 -61.26 -16.78
CA SER A 243 -7.99 -60.78 -18.06
C SER A 243 -7.34 -59.40 -17.93
N GLY A 244 -6.27 -59.15 -18.68
CA GLY A 244 -5.58 -57.84 -18.71
C GLY A 244 -6.50 -56.67 -19.09
N ALA A 245 -7.57 -56.92 -19.84
CA ALA A 245 -8.61 -55.92 -20.16
C ALA A 245 -9.38 -55.46 -18.91
N VAL A 246 -9.67 -56.37 -17.98
CA VAL A 246 -10.35 -56.05 -16.71
C VAL A 246 -9.40 -55.28 -15.78
N ALA A 247 -8.12 -55.65 -15.72
CA ALA A 247 -7.11 -54.88 -14.97
C ALA A 247 -6.96 -53.46 -15.53
N GLY A 248 -6.96 -53.29 -16.86
CA GLY A 248 -6.98 -52.00 -17.53
C GLY A 248 -8.25 -51.18 -17.24
N ALA A 249 -9.43 -51.81 -17.23
CA ALA A 249 -10.68 -51.16 -16.88
C ALA A 249 -10.69 -50.68 -15.41
N LEU A 250 -10.17 -51.49 -14.49
CA LEU A 250 -9.98 -51.11 -13.08
C LEU A 250 -8.98 -49.97 -12.93
N PHE A 251 -7.91 -49.94 -13.73
CA PHE A 251 -6.96 -48.83 -13.76
C PHE A 251 -7.66 -47.52 -14.20
N ALA A 252 -8.46 -47.56 -15.26
CA ALA A 252 -9.19 -46.41 -15.80
C ALA A 252 -10.34 -45.91 -14.91
N LEU A 253 -10.91 -46.76 -14.06
CA LEU A 253 -12.15 -46.47 -13.33
C LEU A 253 -12.13 -45.19 -12.46
N PRO A 254 -11.08 -44.87 -11.66
CA PRO A 254 -11.04 -43.60 -10.92
C PRO A 254 -11.03 -42.36 -11.82
N HIS A 255 -10.48 -42.46 -13.02
CA HIS A 255 -10.45 -41.38 -14.00
C HIS A 255 -11.82 -41.21 -14.68
N LEU A 256 -12.56 -42.29 -14.91
CA LEU A 256 -13.96 -42.22 -15.34
C LEU A 256 -14.84 -41.54 -14.28
N CYS A 257 -14.64 -41.84 -12.99
CA CYS A 257 -15.32 -41.14 -11.91
C CYS A 257 -15.10 -39.62 -11.98
N TYR A 258 -13.86 -39.19 -12.26
CA TYR A 258 -13.54 -37.77 -12.46
C TYR A 258 -14.36 -37.15 -13.60
N LEU A 259 -14.38 -37.79 -14.77
CA LEU A 259 -15.07 -37.26 -15.95
C LEU A 259 -16.58 -37.09 -15.72
N VAL A 260 -17.19 -37.95 -14.90
CA VAL A 260 -18.62 -37.88 -14.56
C VAL A 260 -18.90 -36.89 -13.43
N LEU A 261 -18.09 -36.89 -12.37
CA LEU A 261 -18.40 -36.18 -11.13
C LEU A 261 -17.79 -34.77 -11.04
N ALA A 262 -16.75 -34.45 -11.81
CA ALA A 262 -15.98 -33.22 -11.65
C ALA A 262 -16.85 -31.94 -11.70
N SER A 263 -17.79 -31.85 -12.64
CA SER A 263 -18.69 -30.69 -12.75
C SER A 263 -19.61 -30.53 -11.54
N SER A 264 -20.10 -31.64 -10.98
CA SER A 264 -20.99 -31.64 -9.81
C SER A 264 -20.21 -31.34 -8.53
N VAL A 265 -19.02 -31.89 -8.39
CA VAL A 265 -18.10 -31.62 -7.28
C VAL A 265 -17.67 -30.14 -7.30
N HIS A 266 -17.30 -29.60 -8.47
CA HIS A 266 -16.89 -28.20 -8.62
C HIS A 266 -17.97 -27.25 -8.11
N ARG A 267 -19.23 -27.47 -8.53
CA ARG A 267 -20.37 -26.67 -8.08
C ARG A 267 -20.59 -26.77 -6.57
N ARG A 268 -20.44 -27.95 -5.98
CA ARG A 268 -20.75 -28.20 -4.56
C ARG A 268 -19.64 -27.72 -3.60
N PHE A 269 -18.39 -27.78 -4.02
CA PHE A 269 -17.22 -27.45 -3.18
C PHE A 269 -16.53 -26.13 -3.56
N LEU A 270 -17.09 -25.33 -4.48
CA LEU A 270 -16.56 -24.03 -4.90
C LEU A 270 -16.20 -23.11 -3.73
N ARG A 271 -16.97 -23.14 -2.63
CA ARG A 271 -16.76 -22.32 -1.42
C ARG A 271 -16.13 -23.08 -0.25
N HIS A 272 -15.82 -24.37 -0.40
CA HIS A 272 -15.39 -25.25 0.68
C HIS A 272 -14.22 -26.16 0.23
N SER A 273 -13.23 -25.59 -0.46
CA SER A 273 -12.14 -26.35 -1.08
C SER A 273 -11.33 -27.17 -0.06
N HIS A 274 -11.01 -26.64 1.13
CA HIS A 274 -10.30 -27.42 2.17
C HIS A 274 -11.11 -28.61 2.68
N ALA A 275 -12.42 -28.47 2.84
CA ALA A 275 -13.29 -29.59 3.23
C ALA A 275 -13.38 -30.65 2.13
N GLY A 276 -13.40 -30.23 0.86
CA GLY A 276 -13.33 -31.15 -0.28
C GLY A 276 -11.97 -31.85 -0.39
N ILE A 277 -10.86 -31.17 -0.10
CA ILE A 277 -9.52 -31.79 -0.04
C ILE A 277 -9.46 -32.83 1.09
N ALA A 278 -9.95 -32.50 2.28
CA ALA A 278 -9.97 -33.42 3.43
C ALA A 278 -10.84 -34.66 3.15
N ALA A 279 -12.07 -34.46 2.66
CA ALA A 279 -12.96 -35.55 2.26
C ALA A 279 -12.34 -36.37 1.12
N GLY A 280 -11.73 -35.72 0.15
CA GLY A 280 -11.05 -36.36 -0.98
C GLY A 280 -9.93 -37.29 -0.52
N LEU A 281 -9.05 -36.81 0.34
CA LEU A 281 -7.97 -37.60 0.94
C LEU A 281 -8.50 -38.73 1.83
N GLY A 282 -9.60 -38.51 2.54
CA GLY A 282 -10.30 -39.57 3.30
C GLY A 282 -10.80 -40.70 2.40
N PHE A 283 -11.45 -40.39 1.28
CA PHE A 283 -11.87 -41.38 0.29
C PHE A 283 -10.69 -42.06 -0.41
N VAL A 284 -9.60 -41.33 -0.68
CA VAL A 284 -8.35 -41.92 -1.19
C VAL A 284 -7.78 -42.92 -0.18
N ALA A 285 -7.71 -42.58 1.10
CA ALA A 285 -7.27 -43.47 2.16
C ALA A 285 -8.13 -44.73 2.24
N LEU A 286 -9.46 -44.58 2.21
CA LEU A 286 -10.40 -45.71 2.23
C LEU A 286 -10.23 -46.62 1.00
N GLY A 287 -10.11 -46.04 -0.19
CA GLY A 287 -9.91 -46.79 -1.43
C GLY A 287 -8.57 -47.54 -1.45
N LEU A 288 -7.50 -46.92 -0.93
CA LEU A 288 -6.21 -47.59 -0.77
C LEU A 288 -6.29 -48.70 0.28
N ALA A 289 -6.80 -48.42 1.49
CA ALA A 289 -6.97 -49.43 2.54
C ALA A 289 -7.78 -50.64 2.04
N ALA A 290 -8.84 -50.41 1.25
CA ALA A 290 -9.64 -51.46 0.67
C ALA A 290 -8.83 -52.37 -0.30
N HIS A 291 -7.92 -51.83 -1.10
CA HIS A 291 -7.03 -52.65 -1.93
C HIS A 291 -6.11 -53.57 -1.11
N ALA A 292 -5.82 -53.22 0.15
CA ALA A 292 -5.00 -54.07 1.02
C ALA A 292 -5.77 -55.28 1.57
N VAL A 293 -7.11 -55.30 1.54
CA VAL A 293 -7.92 -56.34 2.20
C VAL A 293 -8.89 -57.07 1.27
N VAL A 294 -9.31 -56.45 0.17
CA VAL A 294 -10.29 -57.05 -0.74
C VAL A 294 -9.62 -58.09 -1.65
N GLU A 295 -10.33 -59.18 -1.91
CA GLU A 295 -9.87 -60.29 -2.77
C GLU A 295 -10.89 -60.64 -3.89
N THR A 296 -12.00 -59.91 -3.98
CA THR A 296 -13.05 -60.15 -4.99
C THR A 296 -13.15 -59.01 -5.99
N LEU A 297 -13.52 -59.34 -7.24
CA LEU A 297 -13.68 -58.34 -8.31
C LEU A 297 -14.70 -57.24 -7.97
N PRO A 298 -15.91 -57.53 -7.46
CA PRO A 298 -16.86 -56.47 -7.05
C PRO A 298 -16.30 -55.57 -5.95
N GLY A 299 -15.56 -56.14 -4.99
CA GLY A 299 -14.92 -55.34 -3.95
C GLY A 299 -13.83 -54.42 -4.51
N PHE A 300 -13.04 -54.90 -5.49
CA PHE A 300 -12.02 -54.07 -6.14
C PHE A 300 -12.65 -52.93 -6.93
N VAL A 301 -13.78 -53.19 -7.62
CA VAL A 301 -14.57 -52.14 -8.28
C VAL A 301 -15.00 -51.08 -7.26
N VAL A 302 -15.52 -51.47 -6.11
CA VAL A 302 -15.90 -50.54 -5.04
C VAL A 302 -14.69 -49.74 -4.53
N ALA A 303 -13.56 -50.39 -4.27
CA ALA A 303 -12.32 -49.72 -3.84
C ALA A 303 -11.84 -48.68 -4.85
N ARG A 304 -11.89 -49.00 -6.15
CA ARG A 304 -11.54 -48.08 -7.24
C ARG A 304 -12.55 -46.95 -7.40
N VAL A 305 -13.84 -47.18 -7.20
CA VAL A 305 -14.86 -46.12 -7.20
C VAL A 305 -14.65 -45.16 -6.03
N LEU A 306 -14.37 -45.66 -4.81
CA LEU A 306 -14.03 -44.84 -3.65
C LEU A 306 -12.79 -43.97 -3.92
N LEU A 307 -11.74 -44.59 -4.46
CA LEU A 307 -10.54 -43.87 -4.88
C LEU A 307 -10.86 -42.82 -5.96
N GLY A 308 -11.77 -43.11 -6.90
CA GLY A 308 -12.25 -42.18 -7.92
C GLY A 308 -13.02 -40.99 -7.38
N ILE A 309 -13.89 -41.20 -6.39
CA ILE A 309 -14.58 -40.13 -5.67
C ILE A 309 -13.56 -39.23 -4.96
N GLY A 310 -12.60 -39.84 -4.25
CA GLY A 310 -11.54 -39.12 -3.56
C GLY A 310 -10.64 -38.32 -4.50
N LEU A 311 -10.24 -38.93 -5.61
CA LEU A 311 -9.45 -38.31 -6.67
C LEU A 311 -10.18 -37.10 -7.27
N THR A 312 -11.49 -37.21 -7.48
CA THR A 312 -12.31 -36.13 -8.02
C THR A 312 -12.42 -34.95 -7.04
N LEU A 313 -12.76 -35.24 -5.79
CA LEU A 313 -12.86 -34.22 -4.73
C LEU A 313 -11.55 -33.44 -4.58
N GLY A 314 -10.42 -34.13 -4.50
CA GLY A 314 -9.12 -33.49 -4.32
C GLY A 314 -8.68 -32.67 -5.53
N LEU A 315 -8.66 -33.23 -6.75
CA LEU A 315 -8.19 -32.50 -7.94
C LEU A 315 -9.04 -31.27 -8.27
N VAL A 316 -10.37 -31.35 -8.08
CA VAL A 316 -11.26 -30.21 -8.29
C VAL A 316 -11.01 -29.13 -7.23
N CYS A 317 -10.90 -29.52 -5.96
CA CYS A 317 -10.68 -28.55 -4.88
C CYS A 317 -9.27 -27.94 -4.89
N LEU A 318 -8.25 -28.69 -5.35
CA LEU A 318 -6.91 -28.16 -5.64
C LEU A 318 -6.93 -27.17 -6.81
N SER A 319 -7.74 -27.44 -7.85
CA SER A 319 -7.95 -26.49 -8.96
C SER A 319 -8.64 -25.20 -8.52
N ILE A 320 -9.59 -25.28 -7.58
CA ILE A 320 -10.22 -24.11 -6.94
C ILE A 320 -9.17 -23.34 -6.11
N LEU A 321 -8.42 -24.03 -5.25
CA LEU A 321 -7.38 -23.42 -4.42
C LEU A 321 -6.26 -22.78 -5.26
N ALA A 322 -5.89 -23.39 -6.38
CA ALA A 322 -4.91 -22.87 -7.32
C ALA A 322 -5.41 -21.63 -8.06
N ALA A 323 -6.69 -21.60 -8.46
CA ALA A 323 -7.29 -20.41 -9.07
C ALA A 323 -7.38 -19.25 -8.08
N ASP A 324 -7.70 -19.53 -6.81
CA ASP A 324 -7.66 -18.55 -5.75
C ASP A 324 -6.25 -18.01 -5.57
N ALA A 325 -5.27 -18.89 -5.35
CA ALA A 325 -3.87 -18.52 -5.16
C ALA A 325 -3.27 -17.75 -6.35
N ALA A 326 -3.77 -17.93 -7.58
CA ALA A 326 -3.30 -17.21 -8.76
C ALA A 326 -3.67 -15.72 -8.81
N ARG A 327 -4.67 -15.27 -8.02
CA ARG A 327 -5.09 -13.86 -7.99
C ARG A 327 -3.94 -12.92 -7.60
N GLY A 328 -3.72 -11.89 -8.42
CA GLY A 328 -2.69 -10.87 -8.19
C GLY A 328 -1.24 -11.36 -8.30
N ARG A 329 -0.98 -12.56 -8.85
CA ARG A 329 0.37 -13.14 -8.97
C ARG A 329 0.79 -13.32 -10.42
N ALA A 330 2.11 -13.35 -10.65
CA ALA A 330 2.68 -13.81 -11.92
C ALA A 330 2.35 -15.30 -12.12
N PRO A 331 1.43 -15.65 -13.05
CA PRO A 331 0.86 -16.98 -13.13
C PRO A 331 1.87 -18.03 -13.64
N GLY A 332 2.81 -17.65 -14.51
CA GLY A 332 3.79 -18.57 -15.08
C GLY A 332 4.69 -19.20 -14.01
N ARG A 333 5.30 -18.36 -13.16
CA ARG A 333 6.16 -18.82 -12.06
C ARG A 333 5.39 -19.66 -11.05
N MET A 334 4.18 -19.22 -10.67
CA MET A 334 3.35 -19.95 -9.71
C MET A 334 3.00 -21.35 -10.19
N PHE A 335 2.43 -21.49 -11.39
CA PHE A 335 2.05 -22.81 -11.91
C PHE A 335 3.26 -23.69 -12.22
N GLY A 336 4.41 -23.09 -12.58
CA GLY A 336 5.69 -23.81 -12.66
C GLY A 336 6.12 -24.41 -11.32
N THR A 337 5.96 -23.67 -10.21
CA THR A 337 6.23 -24.18 -8.85
C THR A 337 5.19 -25.20 -8.39
N VAL A 338 3.90 -25.00 -8.69
CA VAL A 338 2.85 -26.01 -8.42
C VAL A 338 3.19 -27.32 -9.12
N GLU A 339 3.61 -27.27 -10.39
CA GLU A 339 4.01 -28.47 -11.12
C GLU A 339 5.27 -29.12 -10.53
N PHE A 340 6.25 -28.34 -10.06
CA PHE A 340 7.41 -28.88 -9.33
C PHE A 340 6.98 -29.72 -8.11
N PHE A 341 6.09 -29.19 -7.25
CA PHE A 341 5.60 -29.93 -6.08
C PHE A 341 4.75 -31.14 -6.47
N SER A 342 3.88 -30.99 -7.47
CA SER A 342 3.04 -32.08 -8.01
C SER A 342 3.90 -33.24 -8.52
N LYS A 343 4.86 -32.97 -9.42
CA LYS A 343 5.77 -33.98 -9.98
C LYS A 343 6.74 -34.52 -8.94
N GLY A 344 7.19 -33.68 -8.01
CA GLY A 344 7.99 -34.10 -6.85
C GLY A 344 7.26 -35.16 -6.00
N GLY A 345 5.96 -34.96 -5.75
CA GLY A 345 5.12 -35.94 -5.06
C GLY A 345 5.01 -37.25 -5.83
N ALA A 346 4.89 -37.21 -7.16
CA ALA A 346 4.84 -38.40 -8.03
C ALA A 346 6.16 -39.20 -7.99
N VAL A 347 7.30 -38.52 -8.07
CA VAL A 347 8.64 -39.13 -8.00
C VAL A 347 8.86 -39.77 -6.64
N ALA A 348 8.54 -39.05 -5.56
CA ALA A 348 8.64 -39.57 -4.20
C ALA A 348 7.75 -40.81 -4.01
N ALA A 349 6.52 -40.78 -4.52
CA ALA A 349 5.60 -41.92 -4.48
C ALA A 349 6.16 -43.13 -5.22
N GLY A 350 6.70 -42.96 -6.42
CA GLY A 350 7.33 -44.04 -7.18
C GLY A 350 8.53 -44.65 -6.45
N ALA A 351 9.42 -43.82 -5.89
CA ALA A 351 10.60 -44.29 -5.16
C ALA A 351 10.22 -45.04 -3.87
N VAL A 352 9.28 -44.50 -3.09
CA VAL A 352 8.78 -45.14 -1.87
C VAL A 352 8.03 -46.43 -2.17
N ALA A 353 7.20 -46.45 -3.22
CA ALA A 353 6.50 -47.64 -3.66
C ALA A 353 7.48 -48.75 -4.08
N ALA A 354 8.53 -48.41 -4.83
CA ALA A 354 9.54 -49.37 -5.25
C ALA A 354 10.30 -49.98 -4.07
N GLY A 355 10.81 -49.16 -3.16
CA GLY A 355 11.55 -49.64 -1.99
C GLY A 355 10.69 -50.45 -1.02
N SER A 356 9.46 -49.99 -0.75
CA SER A 356 8.54 -50.71 0.15
C SER A 356 8.02 -52.01 -0.45
N ASN A 357 7.72 -52.04 -1.75
CA ASN A 357 7.33 -53.28 -2.44
C ASN A 357 8.45 -54.34 -2.41
N SER A 358 9.71 -53.94 -2.65
CA SER A 358 10.83 -54.88 -2.61
C SER A 358 11.11 -55.43 -1.22
N ALA A 359 10.85 -54.64 -0.17
CA ALA A 359 11.14 -55.02 1.21
C ALA A 359 9.97 -55.79 1.88
N PHE A 360 8.72 -55.43 1.57
CA PHE A 360 7.54 -55.86 2.31
C PHE A 360 6.38 -56.37 1.43
N GLY A 361 6.57 -56.47 0.10
CA GLY A 361 5.59 -56.98 -0.86
C GLY A 361 4.56 -55.95 -1.36
N ALA A 362 3.71 -56.39 -2.30
CA ALA A 362 2.82 -55.52 -3.10
C ALA A 362 1.75 -54.76 -2.31
N ALA A 363 1.43 -55.18 -1.09
CA ALA A 363 0.50 -54.48 -0.22
C ALA A 363 1.12 -53.27 0.50
N ALA A 364 2.45 -53.22 0.67
CA ALA A 364 3.12 -52.19 1.46
C ALA A 364 3.00 -50.76 0.90
N PRO A 365 3.13 -50.52 -0.42
CA PRO A 365 2.92 -49.18 -0.99
C PRO A 365 1.51 -48.63 -0.73
N VAL A 366 0.51 -49.52 -0.72
CA VAL A 366 -0.89 -49.19 -0.51
C VAL A 366 -1.15 -48.77 0.94
N LEU A 367 -0.52 -49.46 1.91
CA LEU A 367 -0.60 -49.09 3.33
C LEU A 367 0.10 -47.76 3.62
N ILE A 368 1.28 -47.53 3.04
CA ILE A 368 2.00 -46.24 3.17
C ILE A 368 1.17 -45.10 2.58
N GLY A 369 0.58 -45.32 1.40
CA GLY A 369 -0.34 -44.37 0.77
C GLY A 369 -1.56 -44.06 1.64
N THR A 370 -2.11 -45.07 2.32
CA THR A 370 -3.24 -44.92 3.25
C THR A 370 -2.88 -44.02 4.42
N VAL A 371 -1.72 -44.25 5.07
CA VAL A 371 -1.25 -43.43 6.19
C VAL A 371 -0.98 -42.00 5.74
N ALA A 372 -0.29 -41.82 4.62
CA ALA A 372 0.00 -40.49 4.07
C ALA A 372 -1.30 -39.72 3.74
N ALA A 373 -2.29 -40.39 3.15
CA ALA A 373 -3.60 -39.81 2.87
C ALA A 373 -4.35 -39.43 4.15
N LEU A 374 -4.36 -40.28 5.20
CA LEU A 374 -5.02 -39.98 6.48
C LEU A 374 -4.36 -38.81 7.22
N VAL A 375 -3.04 -38.80 7.33
CA VAL A 375 -2.30 -37.70 7.97
C VAL A 375 -2.60 -36.38 7.26
N THR A 376 -2.60 -36.38 5.93
CA THR A 376 -2.90 -35.19 5.14
C THR A 376 -4.38 -34.79 5.25
N ALA A 377 -5.30 -35.75 5.33
CA ALA A 377 -6.72 -35.50 5.54
C ALA A 377 -6.99 -34.85 6.90
N VAL A 378 -6.32 -35.31 7.96
CA VAL A 378 -6.38 -34.71 9.30
C VAL A 378 -5.80 -33.29 9.26
N SER A 379 -4.64 -33.08 8.64
CA SER A 379 -4.06 -31.75 8.46
C SER A 379 -4.99 -30.80 7.69
N ALA A 380 -5.68 -31.29 6.65
CA ALA A 380 -6.69 -30.54 5.92
C ALA A 380 -7.93 -30.27 6.79
N ALA A 381 -8.36 -31.23 7.60
CA ALA A 381 -9.50 -31.12 8.51
C ALA A 381 -9.25 -30.15 9.67
N LEU A 382 -8.02 -30.07 10.18
CA LEU A 382 -7.61 -29.09 11.19
C LEU A 382 -7.65 -27.65 10.67
N LEU A 383 -7.62 -27.46 9.35
CA LEU A 383 -7.84 -26.16 8.70
C LEU A 383 -9.32 -25.88 8.42
N ILE A 384 -10.20 -26.88 8.55
CA ILE A 384 -11.66 -26.69 8.54
C ILE A 384 -12.04 -26.12 9.90
N ARG A 385 -12.10 -24.80 10.02
CA ARG A 385 -12.66 -24.17 11.22
C ARG A 385 -14.10 -24.68 11.42
N PRO A 386 -14.46 -25.26 12.57
CA PRO A 386 -15.87 -25.43 12.88
C PRO A 386 -16.50 -24.04 12.92
N ARG A 387 -17.61 -23.86 12.20
CA ARG A 387 -18.54 -22.77 12.52
C ARG A 387 -19.07 -23.08 13.91
N THR A 388 -18.39 -22.62 14.94
CA THR A 388 -19.07 -22.29 16.17
C THR A 388 -20.17 -21.32 15.78
N THR A 389 -21.39 -21.65 16.15
CA THR A 389 -22.46 -20.69 16.38
C THR A 389 -22.00 -19.77 17.51
N SER A 390 -21.03 -18.92 17.18
CA SER A 390 -20.63 -17.74 17.92
C SER A 390 -21.12 -16.62 17.05
N GLU A 391 -22.03 -15.86 17.64
CA GLU A 391 -22.60 -14.58 17.28
C GLU A 391 -22.01 -13.88 16.04
N SER A 392 -22.94 -13.31 15.28
CA SER A 392 -22.79 -12.39 14.16
C SER A 392 -21.45 -11.63 14.12
N PRO A 393 -20.91 -11.31 12.92
CA PRO A 393 -19.69 -10.50 12.73
C PRO A 393 -19.71 -9.08 13.35
N MET A 394 -20.72 -8.76 14.16
CA MET A 394 -20.92 -7.49 14.86
C MET A 394 -20.26 -7.42 16.25
N SER A 395 -19.67 -8.49 16.79
CA SER A 395 -19.14 -8.47 18.17
C SER A 395 -17.63 -8.26 18.31
N VAL A 396 -16.82 -8.36 17.24
CA VAL A 396 -15.35 -8.15 17.32
C VAL A 396 -14.95 -6.71 16.96
N MET A 397 -15.90 -5.78 17.01
CA MET A 397 -15.64 -4.33 16.99
C MET A 397 -15.78 -3.69 18.39
N GLN A 398 -15.95 -4.49 19.43
CA GLN A 398 -15.82 -4.10 20.84
C GLN A 398 -14.82 -5.09 21.45
N SER A 399 -13.57 -4.78 21.77
CA SER A 399 -13.01 -3.56 22.33
C SER A 399 -11.60 -3.33 21.75
N LEU A 400 -11.46 -2.42 20.78
CA LEU A 400 -10.22 -1.67 20.70
C LEU A 400 -10.25 -0.67 21.86
N PRO A 401 -9.20 -0.52 22.66
CA PRO A 401 -9.19 0.50 23.69
C PRO A 401 -9.51 1.86 23.03
N PRO A 402 -10.36 2.70 23.65
CA PRO A 402 -10.60 4.06 23.15
C PRO A 402 -9.27 4.82 23.07
N ALA A 403 -9.24 5.90 22.27
CA ALA A 403 -8.16 6.86 22.05
C ALA A 403 -6.92 6.67 22.96
N ALA A 404 -5.72 6.56 22.36
CA ALA A 404 -4.48 6.29 23.09
C ALA A 404 -4.37 7.11 24.39
N THR A 405 -4.62 6.45 25.53
CA THR A 405 -4.75 7.12 26.83
C THR A 405 -3.41 7.54 27.42
N ALA A 406 -2.30 7.02 26.86
CA ALA A 406 -0.95 7.33 27.27
C ALA A 406 -0.13 7.87 26.09
N VAL A 407 0.59 8.96 26.37
CA VAL A 407 1.55 9.55 25.44
C VAL A 407 2.69 8.55 25.17
N PRO A 408 3.00 8.21 23.91
CA PRO A 408 4.04 7.25 23.56
C PRO A 408 5.45 7.76 23.88
N ARG A 409 6.41 6.83 23.91
CA ARG A 409 7.84 7.17 23.92
C ARG A 409 8.26 7.84 22.62
N ALA A 410 9.26 8.72 22.68
CA ALA A 410 9.81 9.40 21.50
C ALA A 410 10.21 8.43 20.38
N ASP A 411 10.76 7.26 20.73
CA ASP A 411 11.14 6.21 19.79
C ASP A 411 9.95 5.77 18.90
N HIS A 412 8.79 5.51 19.51
CA HIS A 412 7.59 5.10 18.79
C HIS A 412 7.06 6.25 17.92
N VAL A 413 7.01 7.48 18.45
CA VAL A 413 6.54 8.65 17.69
C VAL A 413 7.35 8.83 16.41
N VAL A 414 8.68 8.80 16.53
CA VAL A 414 9.59 9.00 15.38
C VAL A 414 9.45 7.84 14.39
N ALA A 415 9.40 6.60 14.87
CA ALA A 415 9.19 5.44 14.01
C ALA A 415 7.84 5.52 13.25
N HIS A 416 6.75 5.81 13.95
CA HIS A 416 5.39 5.94 13.39
C HIS A 416 5.30 7.10 12.40
N THR A 417 5.97 8.22 12.67
CA THR A 417 6.07 9.37 11.75
C THR A 417 6.78 8.99 10.45
N LEU A 418 7.89 8.24 10.54
CA LEU A 418 8.60 7.72 9.37
C LEU A 418 7.74 6.73 8.59
N LEU A 419 7.02 5.83 9.28
CA LEU A 419 6.10 4.88 8.64
C LEU A 419 4.97 5.58 7.91
N ASN A 420 4.39 6.65 8.48
CA ASN A 420 3.38 7.46 7.82
C ASN A 420 3.91 8.09 6.52
N CYS A 421 5.12 8.64 6.56
CA CYS A 421 5.78 9.18 5.37
C CYS A 421 6.03 8.10 4.31
N LEU A 422 6.55 6.95 4.73
CA LEU A 422 6.85 5.82 3.88
C LEU A 422 5.58 5.28 3.20
N LEU A 423 4.53 5.05 4.00
CA LEU A 423 3.24 4.56 3.52
C LEU A 423 2.61 5.55 2.52
N ARG A 424 2.60 6.85 2.84
CA ARG A 424 1.95 7.86 2.00
C ARG A 424 2.70 8.12 0.69
N GLU A 425 4.03 8.23 0.75
CA GLU A 425 4.82 8.77 -0.37
C GLU A 425 5.52 7.70 -1.19
N LEU A 426 5.68 6.48 -0.65
CA LEU A 426 6.43 5.42 -1.29
C LEU A 426 5.66 4.10 -1.35
N SER A 427 5.50 3.42 -0.21
CA SER A 427 4.98 2.05 -0.18
C SER A 427 3.51 1.95 -0.58
N GLY A 428 2.67 2.94 -0.26
CA GLY A 428 1.28 2.98 -0.73
C GLY A 428 1.20 3.17 -2.24
N PRO A 429 1.75 4.26 -2.81
CA PRO A 429 1.76 4.49 -4.26
C PRO A 429 2.46 3.39 -5.08
N GLU A 430 3.51 2.75 -4.55
CA GLU A 430 4.22 1.65 -5.21
C GLU A 430 3.58 0.26 -4.94
N HIS A 431 2.42 0.21 -4.28
CA HIS A 431 1.69 -1.02 -3.90
C HIS A 431 2.56 -2.05 -3.15
N GLN A 432 3.38 -1.55 -2.22
CA GLN A 432 4.29 -2.31 -1.34
C GLN A 432 3.79 -2.36 0.11
N SER A 433 2.54 -2.03 0.39
CA SER A 433 1.92 -2.17 1.70
C SER A 433 0.72 -3.11 1.66
N ALA A 434 0.44 -3.77 2.78
CA ALA A 434 -0.76 -4.57 2.97
C ALA A 434 -1.17 -4.57 4.44
N VAL A 435 -2.46 -4.62 4.71
CA VAL A 435 -2.99 -4.84 6.06
C VAL A 435 -3.38 -6.32 6.18
N ASP A 436 -2.86 -7.01 7.19
CA ASP A 436 -3.12 -8.44 7.46
C ASP A 436 -3.25 -8.66 8.97
N ASP A 437 -4.38 -9.22 9.42
CA ASP A 437 -4.64 -9.62 10.81
C ASP A 437 -4.34 -8.53 11.87
N GLY A 438 -4.70 -7.27 11.58
CA GLY A 438 -4.42 -6.14 12.47
C GLY A 438 -2.99 -5.60 12.40
N TRP A 439 -2.18 -6.05 11.44
CA TRP A 439 -0.82 -5.54 11.20
C TRP A 439 -0.74 -4.83 9.85
N LEU A 440 0.03 -3.75 9.80
CA LEU A 440 0.50 -3.17 8.55
C LEU A 440 1.82 -3.83 8.17
N LEU A 441 1.85 -4.53 7.05
CA LEU A 441 3.05 -5.03 6.40
C LEU A 441 3.53 -3.99 5.38
N LEU A 442 4.82 -3.67 5.41
CA LEU A 442 5.47 -2.72 4.51
C LEU A 442 6.71 -3.36 3.91
N ARG A 443 6.80 -3.37 2.58
CA ARG A 443 7.99 -3.86 1.87
C ARG A 443 8.82 -2.69 1.38
N LEU A 444 10.12 -2.76 1.65
CA LEU A 444 11.17 -1.94 1.07
C LEU A 444 11.90 -2.82 0.04
N PRO A 445 11.42 -2.87 -1.23
CA PRO A 445 11.85 -3.89 -2.18
C PRO A 445 13.30 -3.73 -2.62
N ARG A 446 13.86 -2.51 -2.62
CA ARG A 446 15.23 -2.24 -3.06
C ARG A 446 16.21 -2.56 -1.94
N ALA A 447 15.87 -2.21 -0.70
CA ALA A 447 16.62 -2.58 0.49
C ALA A 447 16.47 -4.07 0.88
N GLY A 448 15.49 -4.78 0.32
CA GLY A 448 15.24 -6.20 0.58
C GLY A 448 14.65 -6.46 1.96
N VAL A 449 13.88 -5.51 2.51
CA VAL A 449 13.39 -5.53 3.89
C VAL A 449 11.87 -5.59 3.89
N VAL A 450 11.32 -6.39 4.80
CA VAL A 450 9.89 -6.44 5.10
C VAL A 450 9.71 -6.03 6.55
N LEU A 451 8.86 -5.04 6.77
CA LEU A 451 8.53 -4.46 8.04
C LEU A 451 7.09 -4.82 8.42
N ARG A 452 6.80 -4.88 9.72
CA ARG A 452 5.44 -4.90 10.23
C ARG A 452 5.28 -4.00 11.46
N VAL A 453 4.10 -3.44 11.62
CA VAL A 453 3.69 -2.70 12.82
C VAL A 453 2.22 -3.02 13.12
N GLU A 454 1.86 -3.07 14.40
CA GLU A 454 0.47 -3.30 14.80
C GLU A 454 -0.38 -2.06 14.50
N LEU A 455 -1.60 -2.27 14.04
CA LEU A 455 -2.56 -1.22 13.74
C LEU A 455 -3.51 -1.06 14.93
N ARG A 456 -3.49 0.13 15.55
CA ARG A 456 -4.55 0.56 16.46
C ARG A 456 -5.86 0.77 15.69
N ARG A 457 -5.76 1.34 14.48
CA ARG A 457 -6.90 1.62 13.62
C ARG A 457 -6.46 1.69 12.15
N THR A 458 -7.28 1.13 11.27
CA THR A 458 -7.16 1.35 9.81
C THR A 458 -7.90 2.61 9.41
N ALA A 459 -7.50 3.26 8.32
CA ALA A 459 -8.12 4.50 7.88
C ALA A 459 -8.39 4.44 6.38
N LEU A 460 -9.55 4.95 5.93
CA LEU A 460 -9.99 4.86 4.53
C LEU A 460 -9.04 5.56 3.56
N ILE A 461 -8.47 6.69 3.98
CA ILE A 461 -7.49 7.47 3.19
C ILE A 461 -6.05 6.93 3.30
N GLY A 462 -5.82 5.86 4.07
CA GLY A 462 -4.48 5.29 4.31
C GLY A 462 -3.70 5.95 5.45
N ALA A 463 -4.27 6.92 6.16
CA ALA A 463 -3.69 7.57 7.34
C ALA A 463 -3.87 6.74 8.63
N HIS A 464 -3.33 5.52 8.64
CA HIS A 464 -3.52 4.54 9.72
C HIS A 464 -3.01 5.03 11.10
N ARG A 465 -3.45 4.37 12.17
CA ARG A 465 -2.95 4.55 13.53
C ARG A 465 -2.15 3.33 13.95
N PHE A 466 -0.94 3.54 14.44
CA PHE A 466 -0.02 2.47 14.81
C PHE A 466 0.00 2.25 16.33
N SER A 467 0.37 1.03 16.73
CA SER A 467 0.60 0.65 18.12
C SER A 467 1.94 -0.08 18.24
N GLY A 468 2.64 0.17 19.35
CA GLY A 468 3.87 -0.54 19.69
C GLY A 468 5.05 -0.31 18.73
N PRO A 469 6.06 -1.20 18.79
CA PRO A 469 7.28 -1.08 18.01
C PRO A 469 7.11 -1.62 16.57
N VAL A 470 8.10 -1.31 15.73
CA VAL A 470 8.19 -1.81 14.35
C VAL A 470 9.07 -3.04 14.33
N PHE A 471 8.70 -4.05 13.55
CA PHE A 471 9.48 -5.29 13.44
C PHE A 471 9.97 -5.53 12.02
N GLN A 472 11.13 -6.17 11.87
CA GLN A 472 11.67 -6.65 10.61
C GLN A 472 11.54 -8.17 10.49
N GLU A 473 11.28 -8.65 9.27
CA GLU A 473 11.30 -10.08 8.93
C GLU A 473 12.73 -10.61 8.74
N HIS A 474 13.03 -11.74 9.38
CA HIS A 474 14.24 -12.54 9.18
C HIS A 474 13.88 -13.98 8.79
N GLY A 475 13.22 -14.13 7.65
CA GLY A 475 12.83 -15.43 7.09
C GLY A 475 11.67 -16.11 7.81
N VAL A 476 11.89 -16.64 9.02
CA VAL A 476 10.87 -17.36 9.81
C VAL A 476 10.53 -16.69 11.15
N PHE A 477 11.28 -15.67 11.56
CA PHE A 477 11.03 -14.92 12.78
C PHE A 477 11.06 -13.41 12.52
N TRP A 478 10.58 -12.65 13.50
CA TRP A 478 10.53 -11.19 13.48
C TRP A 478 11.36 -10.64 14.63
N SER A 479 12.13 -9.58 14.38
CA SER A 479 12.89 -8.84 15.39
C SER A 479 12.35 -7.42 15.51
N GLU A 480 12.39 -6.85 16.70
CA GLU A 480 12.07 -5.45 16.91
C GLU A 480 13.17 -4.55 16.34
N LEU A 481 12.78 -3.44 15.72
CA LEU A 481 13.66 -2.40 15.22
C LEU A 481 13.60 -1.17 16.12
N THR A 482 14.77 -0.60 16.37
CA THR A 482 14.89 0.78 16.86
C THR A 482 14.46 1.78 15.78
N TRP A 483 14.11 3.00 16.20
CA TRP A 483 13.80 4.08 15.24
C TRP A 483 15.00 4.38 14.32
N HIS A 484 16.23 4.21 14.82
CA HIS A 484 17.45 4.48 14.08
C HIS A 484 17.70 3.44 12.99
N GLU A 485 17.52 2.15 13.30
CA GLU A 485 17.60 1.07 12.31
C GLU A 485 16.53 1.25 11.23
N LEU A 486 15.28 1.57 11.61
CA LEU A 486 14.21 1.88 10.66
C LEU A 486 14.59 3.06 9.75
N ALA A 487 15.13 4.14 10.32
CA ALA A 487 15.57 5.31 9.56
C ALA A 487 16.69 4.95 8.56
N ASP A 488 17.63 4.08 8.92
CA ASP A 488 18.66 3.60 7.99
C ASP A 488 18.07 2.72 6.88
N HIS A 489 17.11 1.85 7.19
CA HIS A 489 16.39 1.09 6.17
C HIS A 489 15.69 2.00 5.16
N VAL A 490 15.01 3.05 5.62
CA VAL A 490 14.36 4.05 4.77
C VAL A 490 15.39 4.82 3.94
N ARG A 491 16.50 5.26 4.54
CA ARG A 491 17.62 5.91 3.84
C ARG A 491 18.14 5.03 2.71
N ARG A 492 18.40 3.75 2.97
CA ARG A 492 18.88 2.79 1.96
C ARG A 492 17.88 2.56 0.84
N GLU A 493 16.60 2.43 1.15
CA GLU A 493 15.55 2.30 0.12
C GLU A 493 15.52 3.55 -0.78
N LEU A 494 15.58 4.75 -0.19
CA LEU A 494 15.57 6.01 -0.93
C LEU A 494 16.83 6.19 -1.78
N ALA A 495 18.03 5.86 -1.26
CA ALA A 495 19.28 5.93 -1.99
C ALA A 495 19.30 5.00 -3.21
N LEU A 496 18.85 3.74 -3.01
CA LEU A 496 18.72 2.77 -4.09
C LEU A 496 17.64 3.17 -5.12
N ARG A 497 16.61 3.90 -4.70
CA ARG A 497 15.57 4.41 -5.58
C ARG A 497 16.02 5.61 -6.40
N SER A 498 16.72 6.56 -5.80
CA SER A 498 17.07 7.83 -6.42
C SER A 498 18.44 7.82 -7.11
N GLY A 499 19.32 6.89 -6.75
CA GLY A 499 20.68 6.81 -7.29
C GLY A 499 21.67 7.79 -6.67
N PHE A 500 21.31 8.45 -5.57
CA PHE A 500 22.20 9.36 -4.82
C PHE A 500 21.98 9.22 -3.32
N GLU A 501 22.99 9.62 -2.53
CA GLU A 501 22.94 9.61 -1.07
C GLU A 501 22.60 11.00 -0.50
N ASN A 502 21.91 11.02 0.65
CA ASN A 502 21.66 12.25 1.40
C ASN A 502 22.15 12.12 2.84
N GLU A 503 23.37 12.60 3.07
CA GLU A 503 24.07 12.55 4.37
C GLU A 503 23.37 13.32 5.50
N GLU A 504 22.50 14.29 5.17
CA GLU A 504 21.75 15.08 6.16
C GLU A 504 20.52 14.34 6.72
N PHE A 505 20.07 13.27 6.06
CA PHE A 505 18.76 12.65 6.35
C PHE A 505 18.70 12.03 7.75
N LEU A 506 19.68 11.17 8.10
CA LEU A 506 19.73 10.54 9.42
C LEU A 506 19.97 11.54 10.55
N PRO A 507 20.97 12.46 10.47
CA PRO A 507 21.18 13.48 11.50
C PRO A 507 19.94 14.34 11.77
N GLN A 508 19.09 14.56 10.77
CA GLN A 508 17.85 15.33 10.94
C GLN A 508 16.78 14.54 11.68
N ILE A 509 16.63 13.25 11.38
CA ILE A 509 15.71 12.39 12.13
C ILE A 509 16.16 12.30 13.59
N GLU A 510 17.47 12.18 13.84
CA GLU A 510 18.06 12.22 15.18
C GLU A 510 17.78 13.54 15.90
N SER A 511 18.04 14.68 15.25
CA SER A 511 17.69 16.01 15.77
C SER A 511 16.20 16.13 16.12
N SER A 512 15.32 15.54 15.29
CA SER A 512 13.88 15.51 15.54
C SER A 512 13.52 14.62 16.72
N HIS A 513 14.17 13.46 16.88
CA HIS A 513 13.99 12.57 18.02
C HIS A 513 14.39 13.25 19.34
N GLU A 514 15.53 13.95 19.36
CA GLU A 514 15.94 14.76 20.51
C GLU A 514 14.92 15.85 20.82
N GLY A 515 14.40 16.53 19.79
CA GLY A 515 13.36 17.55 19.92
C GLY A 515 12.09 17.02 20.56
N VAL A 516 11.58 15.87 20.10
CA VAL A 516 10.41 15.19 20.67
C VAL A 516 10.70 14.74 22.10
N THR A 517 11.87 14.17 22.38
CA THR A 517 12.27 13.74 23.72
C THR A 517 12.27 14.90 24.70
N ARG A 518 12.85 16.05 24.33
CA ARG A 518 12.85 17.26 25.17
C ARG A 518 11.43 17.82 25.36
N ALA A 519 10.60 17.81 24.31
CA ALA A 519 9.21 18.26 24.39
C ALA A 519 8.37 17.39 25.34
N LEU A 520 8.55 16.07 25.32
CA LEU A 520 7.90 15.12 26.23
C LEU A 520 8.35 15.30 27.68
N ASN A 521 9.62 15.66 27.89
CA ASN A 521 10.21 15.91 29.22
C ASN A 521 10.05 17.36 29.70
N ARG A 522 9.18 18.17 29.08
CA ARG A 522 8.97 19.58 29.47
C ARG A 522 8.48 19.69 30.92
N THR A 523 9.01 20.67 31.66
CA THR A 523 8.69 20.88 33.09
C THR A 523 7.82 22.10 33.36
N ARG A 524 7.71 23.04 32.42
CA ARG A 524 6.92 24.27 32.63
C ARG A 524 5.43 23.94 32.74
N PRO A 525 4.71 24.50 33.73
CA PRO A 525 3.29 24.22 33.93
C PRO A 525 2.44 24.76 32.77
N VAL A 526 1.21 24.24 32.66
CA VAL A 526 0.21 24.75 31.71
C VAL A 526 -0.28 26.12 32.18
N GLY A 527 -0.32 27.09 31.27
CA GLY A 527 -0.94 28.40 31.54
C GLY A 527 -2.47 28.33 31.46
N PRO A 528 -3.19 29.36 31.95
CA PRO A 528 -4.66 29.38 31.95
C PRO A 528 -5.28 29.68 30.57
N ASP A 529 -4.49 30.24 29.65
CA ASP A 529 -4.96 30.60 28.31
C ASP A 529 -4.98 29.37 27.39
N ARG A 530 -6.19 28.89 27.06
CA ARG A 530 -6.40 27.72 26.19
C ARG A 530 -5.91 27.94 24.75
N PHE A 531 -5.92 29.17 24.24
CA PHE A 531 -5.38 29.47 22.92
C PHE A 531 -3.87 29.24 22.91
N LEU A 532 -3.14 29.87 23.83
CA LEU A 532 -1.70 29.71 23.96
C LEU A 532 -1.32 28.27 24.30
N GLU A 533 -2.09 27.60 25.16
CA GLU A 533 -1.92 26.17 25.43
C GLU A 533 -2.00 25.35 24.13
N SER A 534 -3.00 25.59 23.29
CA SER A 534 -3.19 24.87 22.02
C SER A 534 -2.03 25.13 21.04
N GLU A 535 -1.50 26.35 20.96
CA GLU A 535 -0.33 26.68 20.14
C GLU A 535 0.95 25.95 20.61
N GLN A 536 1.03 25.64 21.89
CA GLN A 536 2.16 24.97 22.55
C GLN A 536 1.96 23.46 22.71
N ALA A 537 0.87 22.91 22.16
CA ALA A 537 0.50 21.51 22.30
C ALA A 537 1.16 20.59 21.27
N MET A 538 1.65 21.13 20.15
CA MET A 538 2.24 20.34 19.05
C MET A 538 3.63 19.79 19.41
N LEU A 539 3.69 18.77 20.26
CA LEU A 539 4.95 18.18 20.73
C LEU A 539 5.66 17.34 19.67
N PHE A 540 4.89 16.70 18.80
CA PHE A 540 5.39 15.75 17.79
C PHE A 540 5.62 16.40 16.44
N GLY A 541 4.93 17.52 16.17
CA GLY A 541 4.97 18.20 14.88
C GLY A 541 4.17 17.45 13.81
N HIS A 542 4.51 17.65 12.54
CA HIS A 542 3.74 17.12 11.42
C HIS A 542 3.90 15.59 11.25
N ARG A 543 2.81 14.81 11.38
CA ARG A 543 2.80 13.34 11.35
C ARG A 543 3.27 12.70 10.05
N PHE A 544 3.15 13.43 8.93
CA PHE A 544 3.71 13.04 7.63
C PHE A 544 4.90 13.91 7.18
N HIS A 545 5.84 14.21 8.07
CA HIS A 545 7.14 14.79 7.72
C HIS A 545 8.22 13.93 8.39
N PRO A 546 9.32 13.54 7.72
CA PRO A 546 10.24 12.54 8.28
C PRO A 546 11.00 13.01 9.53
N ALA A 547 11.17 14.32 9.68
CA ALA A 547 11.90 14.93 10.79
C ALA A 547 11.24 16.26 11.24
N PRO A 548 10.02 16.20 11.81
CA PRO A 548 9.17 17.39 12.01
C PRO A 548 9.70 18.36 13.08
N LYS A 549 10.57 17.89 13.98
CA LYS A 549 11.23 18.68 15.04
C LYS A 549 12.73 18.87 14.81
N ALA A 550 13.22 18.55 13.60
CA ALA A 550 14.62 18.77 13.25
C ALA A 550 14.94 20.26 13.15
N ARG A 551 16.16 20.61 13.58
CA ARG A 551 16.72 21.96 13.51
C ARG A 551 18.19 21.92 13.10
N THR A 552 18.63 22.90 12.30
CA THR A 552 20.01 22.96 11.78
C THR A 552 21.04 23.46 12.79
N GLU A 553 20.64 24.16 13.85
CA GLU A 553 21.54 24.61 14.92
C GLU A 553 21.16 23.96 16.26
N ASN A 554 22.10 23.23 16.87
CA ASN A 554 21.96 22.73 18.23
C ASN A 554 22.66 23.74 19.17
N ARG A 555 21.96 24.84 19.49
CA ARG A 555 22.34 25.68 20.62
C ARG A 555 21.51 25.25 21.83
N ASP A 556 22.14 25.21 23.00
CA ASP A 556 21.55 24.69 24.24
C ASP A 556 20.33 25.51 24.76
N ASP A 557 20.00 26.63 24.11
CA ASP A 557 18.98 27.59 24.51
C ASP A 557 17.63 27.44 23.76
N TRP A 558 17.42 26.43 22.91
CA TRP A 558 16.14 26.28 22.17
C TRP A 558 14.91 26.28 23.09
N ALA A 559 15.01 25.65 24.26
CA ALA A 559 13.92 25.59 25.24
C ALA A 559 13.50 26.97 25.79
N ALA A 560 14.34 28.00 25.64
CA ALA A 560 14.00 29.37 25.98
C ALA A 560 13.02 30.00 24.98
N TYR A 561 12.96 29.50 23.74
CA TYR A 561 12.22 30.10 22.64
C TYR A 561 11.19 29.18 21.96
N GLY A 562 11.29 27.86 22.16
CA GLY A 562 10.41 26.87 21.53
C GLY A 562 9.02 26.79 22.19
N PRO A 563 7.93 26.72 21.39
CA PRO A 563 6.57 26.59 21.91
C PRO A 563 6.36 25.29 22.69
N GLU A 564 7.07 24.22 22.36
CA GLU A 564 6.94 22.93 23.04
C GLU A 564 7.38 23.02 24.51
N SER A 565 8.33 23.90 24.80
CA SER A 565 8.80 24.21 26.15
C SER A 565 7.95 25.28 26.86
N ARG A 566 6.82 25.69 26.27
CA ARG A 566 5.98 26.79 26.75
C ARG A 566 6.78 28.07 26.93
N ALA A 567 7.52 28.46 25.88
CA ALA A 567 8.37 29.62 25.89
C ALA A 567 7.57 30.93 25.91
N ALA A 568 7.84 31.74 26.93
CA ALA A 568 7.52 33.15 26.98
C ALA A 568 8.80 33.92 27.34
N PHE A 569 9.13 34.95 26.56
CA PHE A 569 10.39 35.68 26.69
C PHE A 569 10.23 37.14 26.23
N GLN A 570 11.08 38.00 26.77
CA GLN A 570 11.16 39.40 26.36
C GLN A 570 11.88 39.54 25.02
N LEU A 571 11.48 40.53 24.24
CA LEU A 571 12.06 40.81 22.92
C LEU A 571 13.39 41.57 23.07
N ARG A 572 14.20 41.57 22.00
CA ARG A 572 15.31 42.51 21.85
C ARG A 572 14.79 43.78 21.19
N TYR A 573 15.17 44.95 21.69
CA TYR A 573 14.74 46.23 21.14
C TYR A 573 15.92 47.01 20.57
N LEU A 574 15.73 47.54 19.36
CA LEU A 574 16.69 48.40 18.68
C LEU A 574 16.03 49.76 18.40
N ALA A 575 16.69 50.86 18.73
CA ALA A 575 16.32 52.17 18.21
C ALA A 575 17.05 52.37 16.88
N VAL A 576 16.33 52.59 15.78
CA VAL A 576 16.89 52.73 14.43
C VAL A 576 16.55 54.12 13.90
N ARG A 577 17.50 54.81 13.29
CA ARG A 577 17.25 56.07 12.56
C ARG A 577 16.11 55.89 11.56
N ALA A 578 15.13 56.80 11.56
CA ALA A 578 13.91 56.65 10.78
C ALA A 578 14.17 56.43 9.28
N GLU A 579 15.23 57.04 8.74
CA GLU A 579 15.65 56.94 7.34
C GLU A 579 16.28 55.58 6.95
N LEU A 580 16.68 54.76 7.93
CA LEU A 580 17.23 53.41 7.72
C LEU A 580 16.22 52.31 8.01
N LEU A 581 14.98 52.68 8.32
CA LEU A 581 13.88 51.77 8.58
C LEU A 581 13.03 51.64 7.32
N ALA A 582 12.86 50.42 6.82
CA ALA A 582 11.89 50.14 5.77
C ALA A 582 10.59 49.64 6.40
N GLU A 583 9.47 50.31 6.09
CA GLU A 583 8.14 50.03 6.64
C GLU A 583 7.06 50.30 5.58
N GLU A 584 6.04 49.45 5.56
CA GLU A 584 4.74 49.72 4.93
C GLU A 584 3.65 49.32 5.95
N SER A 585 2.60 50.13 6.08
CA SER A 585 1.46 49.83 6.94
C SER A 585 0.16 50.35 6.33
N LEU A 586 -0.87 49.51 6.37
CA LEU A 586 -2.25 49.85 6.04
C LEU A 586 -3.06 50.26 7.28
N ASP A 587 -2.49 50.10 8.47
CA ASP A 587 -3.15 50.32 9.76
C ASP A 587 -2.21 51.09 10.71
N PRO A 588 -2.42 52.41 10.86
CA PRO A 588 -1.62 53.25 11.76
C PRO A 588 -1.69 52.84 13.23
N GLU A 589 -2.80 52.25 13.69
CA GLU A 589 -2.96 51.83 15.09
C GLU A 589 -2.04 50.65 15.39
N ILE A 590 -1.92 49.70 14.46
CA ILE A 590 -0.97 48.59 14.56
C ILE A 590 0.48 49.06 14.55
N THR A 591 0.82 50.06 13.74
CA THR A 591 2.16 50.65 13.75
C THR A 591 2.46 51.30 15.11
N ALA A 592 1.47 52.01 15.69
CA ALA A 592 1.59 52.64 17.00
C ALA A 592 1.75 51.60 18.13
N LEU A 593 1.10 50.42 18.02
CA LEU A 593 1.31 49.32 18.97
C LEU A 593 2.78 48.86 18.99
N VAL A 594 3.43 48.76 17.83
CA VAL A 594 4.86 48.41 17.75
C VAL A 594 5.71 49.51 18.36
N ASP A 595 5.48 50.77 18.00
CA ASP A 595 6.24 51.91 18.53
C ASP A 595 6.08 52.07 20.05
N GLY A 596 4.92 51.69 20.61
CA GLY A 596 4.63 51.75 22.04
C GLY A 596 5.28 50.67 22.91
N LEU A 597 5.99 49.68 22.32
CA LEU A 597 6.61 48.58 23.10
C LEU A 597 7.80 49.04 23.96
N CYS A 598 8.50 50.11 23.54
CA CYS A 598 9.65 50.66 24.23
C CYS A 598 9.91 52.10 23.77
N GLU A 599 10.17 53.01 24.71
CA GLU A 599 10.55 54.39 24.38
C GLU A 599 11.92 54.44 23.68
N VAL A 600 12.01 55.29 22.66
CA VAL A 600 13.24 55.49 21.86
C VAL A 600 13.63 56.97 21.83
N PRO A 601 14.93 57.30 21.63
CA PRO A 601 15.37 58.69 21.52
C PRO A 601 14.77 59.41 20.30
N ASP A 602 14.73 60.74 20.36
CA ASP A 602 14.29 61.58 19.23
C ASP A 602 15.07 61.30 17.95
N GLY A 603 14.36 61.18 16.83
CA GLY A 603 14.93 60.82 15.52
C GLY A 603 15.15 59.32 15.30
N TYR A 604 14.78 58.48 16.27
CA TYR A 604 14.79 57.02 16.13
C TYR A 604 13.36 56.47 16.15
N ARG A 605 13.19 55.28 15.58
CA ARG A 605 11.98 54.46 15.61
C ARG A 605 12.34 53.08 16.14
N LEU A 606 11.38 52.42 16.79
CA LEU A 606 11.62 51.12 17.41
C LEU A 606 11.65 50.00 16.36
N LEU A 607 12.62 49.09 16.45
CA LEU A 607 12.63 47.83 15.72
C LEU A 607 12.80 46.68 16.72
N PRO A 608 11.70 45.97 17.07
CA PRO A 608 11.79 44.75 17.83
C PRO A 608 12.47 43.64 17.02
N ALA A 609 13.20 42.77 17.70
CA ALA A 609 13.81 41.60 17.11
C ALA A 609 13.66 40.38 18.04
N HIS A 610 13.51 39.20 17.43
CA HIS A 610 13.58 37.95 18.16
C HIS A 610 15.00 37.77 18.75
N PRO A 611 15.17 37.51 20.07
CA PRO A 611 16.50 37.45 20.69
C PRO A 611 17.45 36.43 20.05
N TRP A 612 16.95 35.25 19.68
CA TRP A 612 17.73 34.26 18.91
C TRP A 612 18.22 34.84 17.58
N GLN A 613 17.32 35.38 16.76
CA GLN A 613 17.68 35.95 15.46
C GLN A 613 18.69 37.08 15.62
N PHE A 614 18.49 37.95 16.60
CA PHE A 614 19.45 38.99 16.95
C PHE A 614 20.84 38.42 17.26
N SER A 615 20.93 37.31 18.00
CA SER A 615 22.21 36.66 18.28
C SER A 615 22.95 36.17 17.03
N MET A 616 22.22 35.85 15.96
CA MET A 616 22.79 35.46 14.66
C MET A 616 23.23 36.69 13.85
N MET A 617 22.49 37.80 13.97
CA MET A 617 22.74 39.02 13.20
C MET A 617 23.72 39.98 13.87
N ARG A 618 23.93 39.91 15.19
CA ARG A 618 24.77 40.86 15.93
C ARG A 618 26.21 40.93 15.43
N ALA A 619 26.74 39.86 14.84
CA ALA A 619 28.11 39.83 14.30
C ALA A 619 28.19 40.32 12.85
N ASN A 620 27.07 40.68 12.22
CA ASN A 620 27.07 41.19 10.84
C ASN A 620 27.85 42.52 10.75
N PRO A 621 28.81 42.66 9.82
CA PRO A 621 29.65 43.85 9.73
C PRO A 621 28.89 45.15 9.46
N LEU A 622 27.83 45.12 8.64
CA LEU A 622 27.02 46.30 8.35
C LEU A 622 26.24 46.75 9.58
N TYR A 623 25.67 45.80 10.32
CA TYR A 623 25.01 46.08 11.60
C TYR A 623 25.98 46.69 12.61
N GLN A 624 27.18 46.11 12.79
CA GLN A 624 28.19 46.64 13.71
C GLN A 624 28.61 48.06 13.33
N ALA A 625 28.86 48.32 12.04
CA ALA A 625 29.20 49.66 11.56
C ALA A 625 28.05 50.67 11.78
N ALA A 626 26.79 50.25 11.65
CA ALA A 626 25.64 51.10 11.95
C ALA A 626 25.54 51.43 13.45
N VAL A 627 25.84 50.48 14.32
CA VAL A 627 25.92 50.72 15.78
C VAL A 627 27.06 51.68 16.12
N GLU A 628 28.25 51.51 15.53
CA GLU A 628 29.40 52.40 15.74
C GLU A 628 29.14 53.84 15.30
N ARG A 629 28.36 54.04 14.22
CA ARG A 629 27.92 55.37 13.77
C ARG A 629 26.78 55.97 14.60
N GLY A 630 26.18 55.19 15.49
CA GLY A 630 24.97 55.58 16.23
C GLY A 630 23.71 55.57 15.37
N ASP A 631 23.73 54.97 14.19
CA ASP A 631 22.54 54.78 13.33
C ASP A 631 21.54 53.80 13.95
N VAL A 632 22.06 52.85 14.73
CA VAL A 632 21.29 51.85 15.49
C VAL A 632 21.77 51.84 16.94
N ILE A 633 20.85 51.92 17.89
CA ILE A 633 21.12 51.81 19.33
C ILE A 633 20.49 50.52 19.82
N ASP A 634 21.30 49.64 20.40
CA ASP A 634 20.83 48.40 21.02
C ASP A 634 20.31 48.69 22.44
N LEU A 635 18.99 48.66 22.61
CA LEU A 635 18.31 48.97 23.89
C LEU A 635 18.25 47.77 24.83
N GLY A 636 18.75 46.61 24.40
CA GLY A 636 18.75 45.40 25.21
C GLY A 636 17.46 44.59 25.12
N VAL A 637 17.29 43.66 26.06
CA VAL A 637 16.09 42.83 26.20
C VAL A 637 15.15 43.50 27.20
N GLY A 638 13.86 43.64 26.88
CA GLY A 638 12.92 44.31 27.77
C GLY A 638 11.45 44.19 27.35
N GLY A 639 10.58 44.93 28.05
CA GLY A 639 9.14 44.96 27.80
C GLY A 639 8.38 43.77 28.40
N VAL A 640 7.12 43.61 27.97
CA VAL A 640 6.30 42.45 28.37
C VAL A 640 6.78 41.17 27.67
N PRO A 641 6.70 40.00 28.33
CA PRO A 641 7.01 38.73 27.67
C PRO A 641 6.02 38.45 26.53
N PHE A 642 6.56 38.00 25.40
CA PHE A 642 5.79 37.46 24.29
C PHE A 642 5.86 35.93 24.29
N THR A 643 4.78 35.28 23.86
CA THR A 643 4.68 33.82 23.89
C THR A 643 4.89 33.23 22.51
N ALA A 644 5.81 32.27 22.37
CA ALA A 644 6.02 31.58 21.10
C ALA A 644 4.80 30.72 20.72
N THR A 645 4.32 30.93 19.49
CA THR A 645 3.25 30.10 18.89
C THR A 645 3.83 28.87 18.19
N SER A 646 2.97 28.00 17.64
CA SER A 646 3.37 26.78 16.91
C SER A 646 4.35 27.01 15.75
N SER A 647 4.42 28.23 15.20
CA SER A 647 5.37 28.61 14.15
C SER A 647 6.77 28.95 14.66
N VAL A 648 6.95 29.01 15.98
CA VAL A 648 8.13 29.52 16.72
C VAL A 648 8.37 31.02 16.51
N ARG A 649 8.46 31.45 15.25
CA ARG A 649 8.82 32.82 14.84
C ARG A 649 7.70 33.84 14.99
N THR A 650 6.45 33.39 15.10
CA THR A 650 5.31 34.26 15.42
C THR A 650 5.09 34.23 16.92
N LEU A 651 5.15 35.40 17.53
CA LEU A 651 4.99 35.56 18.97
C LEU A 651 3.67 36.27 19.27
N ALA A 652 2.90 35.70 20.19
CA ALA A 652 1.65 36.27 20.68
C ALA A 652 1.94 37.34 21.74
N GLY A 653 1.51 38.57 21.46
CA GLY A 653 1.45 39.67 22.42
C GLY A 653 0.01 39.97 22.85
N PRO A 654 -0.20 41.02 23.66
CA PRO A 654 -1.53 41.40 24.16
C PRO A 654 -2.54 41.72 23.04
N ASP A 655 -2.15 42.56 22.09
CA ASP A 655 -3.09 43.13 21.08
C ASP A 655 -2.70 42.80 19.63
N ALA A 656 -1.53 42.19 19.40
CA ALA A 656 -1.06 41.82 18.07
C ALA A 656 -0.11 40.62 18.12
N PHE A 657 0.07 39.98 16.97
CA PHE A 657 1.11 38.97 16.77
C PHE A 657 2.29 39.56 16.01
N LEU A 658 3.50 39.26 16.49
CA LEU A 658 4.74 39.71 15.86
C LEU A 658 5.44 38.51 15.22
N LYS A 659 5.54 38.51 13.89
CA LYS A 659 6.15 37.44 13.10
C LYS A 659 7.53 37.85 12.61
N PHE A 660 8.55 37.35 13.28
CA PHE A 660 9.96 37.69 13.03
C PHE A 660 10.58 36.79 11.99
N SER A 661 11.62 37.26 11.32
CA SER A 661 12.58 36.38 10.67
C SER A 661 13.30 35.51 11.71
N LEU A 662 13.50 34.24 11.37
CA LEU A 662 14.28 33.29 12.17
C LEU A 662 15.06 32.38 11.23
N ASN A 663 16.36 32.64 11.08
CA ASN A 663 17.26 31.97 10.11
C ASN A 663 17.62 30.53 10.52
N ILE A 664 16.64 29.77 10.97
CA ILE A 664 16.74 28.36 11.35
C ILE A 664 15.89 27.56 10.38
N ARG A 665 16.40 26.42 9.93
CA ARG A 665 15.60 25.48 9.16
C ARG A 665 14.68 24.71 10.12
N ILE A 666 13.38 24.86 9.93
CA ILE A 666 12.35 24.10 10.65
C ILE A 666 11.57 23.34 9.58
N THR A 667 11.46 22.02 9.71
CA THR A 667 10.91 21.13 8.67
C THR A 667 11.67 21.27 7.34
N ASN A 668 11.00 21.61 6.23
CA ASN A 668 11.60 21.77 4.91
C ASN A 668 12.06 23.21 4.59
N CYS A 669 11.72 24.19 5.43
CA CYS A 669 11.91 25.61 5.11
C CYS A 669 12.91 26.29 6.05
N LEU A 670 13.73 27.17 5.48
CA LEU A 670 14.42 28.20 6.26
C LEU A 670 13.37 29.24 6.65
N ARG A 671 13.22 29.52 7.95
CA ARG A 671 12.13 30.38 8.47
C ARG A 671 12.48 31.87 8.46
N LYS A 672 13.05 32.35 7.35
CA LYS A 672 13.27 33.78 7.10
C LYS A 672 12.01 34.43 6.50
N ASN A 673 11.81 35.72 6.73
CA ASN A 673 10.86 36.52 5.94
C ASN A 673 11.68 37.13 4.79
N ALA A 674 11.53 36.60 3.58
CA ALA A 674 12.17 37.17 2.41
C ALA A 674 11.63 38.58 2.13
N ALA A 675 12.40 39.42 1.42
CA ALA A 675 11.99 40.78 1.12
C ALA A 675 10.61 40.85 0.40
N TYR A 676 10.38 39.92 -0.54
CA TYR A 676 9.11 39.79 -1.26
C TYR A 676 7.96 39.24 -0.38
N GLU A 677 8.25 38.52 0.71
CA GLU A 677 7.24 37.98 1.64
C GLU A 677 6.69 39.08 2.55
N MET A 678 7.56 39.99 3.00
CA MET A 678 7.16 41.12 3.84
C MET A 678 6.29 42.13 3.07
N THR A 679 6.76 42.56 1.91
CA THR A 679 6.00 43.45 1.01
C THR A 679 4.75 42.74 0.47
N GLY A 680 4.87 41.47 0.11
CA GLY A 680 3.77 40.63 -0.35
C GLY A 680 2.64 40.47 0.68
N ALA A 681 2.95 40.35 1.97
CA ALA A 681 1.94 40.21 3.03
C ALA A 681 1.02 41.45 3.13
N VAL A 682 1.61 42.65 3.08
CA VAL A 682 0.85 43.91 3.10
C VAL A 682 0.10 44.11 1.79
N ALA A 683 0.75 43.82 0.65
CA ALA A 683 0.09 43.87 -0.65
C ALA A 683 -1.12 42.93 -0.71
N LEU A 684 -1.00 41.69 -0.26
CA LEU A 684 -2.10 40.72 -0.18
C LEU A 684 -3.21 41.21 0.74
N THR A 685 -2.88 41.78 1.90
CA THR A 685 -3.89 42.35 2.81
C THR A 685 -4.73 43.43 2.13
N ARG A 686 -4.10 44.31 1.34
CA ARG A 686 -4.80 45.33 0.55
C ARG A 686 -5.63 44.72 -0.58
N LEU A 687 -5.03 43.84 -1.37
CA LEU A 687 -5.64 43.27 -2.58
C LEU A 687 -6.82 42.35 -2.26
N LEU A 688 -6.71 41.58 -1.18
CA LEU A 688 -7.75 40.64 -0.78
C LEU A 688 -8.85 41.28 0.06
N ALA A 689 -8.74 42.55 0.49
CA ALA A 689 -9.77 43.17 1.33
C ALA A 689 -11.20 43.02 0.77
N PRO A 690 -11.48 43.31 -0.53
CA PRO A 690 -12.83 43.14 -1.09
C PRO A 690 -13.29 41.67 -1.11
N VAL A 691 -12.37 40.73 -1.38
CA VAL A 691 -12.65 39.28 -1.37
C VAL A 691 -12.98 38.83 0.05
N LEU A 692 -12.18 39.24 1.03
CA LEU A 692 -12.38 38.88 2.43
C LEU A 692 -13.68 39.47 2.99
N ASP A 693 -14.05 40.67 2.57
CA ASP A 693 -15.31 41.31 2.97
C ASP A 693 -16.52 40.54 2.37
N ASP A 694 -16.45 40.13 1.09
CA ASP A 694 -17.46 39.26 0.47
C ASP A 694 -17.59 37.90 1.20
N LEU A 695 -16.45 37.25 1.47
CA LEU A 695 -16.44 35.98 2.21
C LEU A 695 -17.00 36.13 3.62
N ALA A 696 -16.72 37.23 4.32
CA ALA A 696 -17.26 37.49 5.66
C ALA A 696 -18.78 37.69 5.64
N VAL A 697 -19.34 38.30 4.59
CA VAL A 697 -20.79 38.46 4.42
C VAL A 697 -21.45 37.10 4.12
N ARG A 698 -20.87 36.31 3.21
CA ARG A 698 -21.43 35.00 2.81
C ARG A 698 -21.26 33.93 3.90
N PHE A 699 -20.16 33.99 4.63
CA PHE A 699 -19.77 33.01 5.64
C PHE A 699 -19.39 33.73 6.95
N PRO A 700 -20.37 34.25 7.72
CA PRO A 700 -20.10 35.06 8.90
C PRO A 700 -19.36 34.30 10.02
N GLY A 701 -19.32 32.97 9.95
CA GLY A 701 -18.57 32.11 10.87
C GLY A 701 -17.10 31.93 10.48
N ALA A 702 -16.64 32.51 9.38
CA ALA A 702 -15.28 32.40 8.89
C ALA A 702 -14.63 33.79 8.78
N ALA A 703 -13.37 33.91 9.19
CA ALA A 703 -12.60 35.15 9.04
C ALA A 703 -11.12 34.86 8.80
N VAL A 704 -10.37 35.86 8.34
CA VAL A 704 -8.93 35.75 8.05
C VAL A 704 -8.19 36.81 8.86
N LEU A 705 -7.14 36.41 9.58
CA LEU A 705 -6.24 37.33 10.26
C LEU A 705 -5.38 38.08 9.24
N ARG A 706 -5.42 39.41 9.29
CA ARG A 706 -4.74 40.29 8.33
C ARG A 706 -3.30 40.56 8.76
N GLU A 707 -2.44 40.86 7.79
CA GLU A 707 -1.02 41.20 8.00
C GLU A 707 -0.76 42.61 7.45
N PRO A 708 -1.31 43.66 8.11
CA PRO A 708 -1.40 45.00 7.53
C PRO A 708 -0.09 45.78 7.54
N ALA A 709 0.94 45.32 8.25
CA ALA A 709 2.20 46.05 8.35
C ALA A 709 3.43 45.14 8.36
N PHE A 710 4.54 45.66 7.84
CA PHE A 710 5.87 45.10 8.05
C PHE A 710 6.88 46.20 8.40
N ARG A 711 7.98 45.81 9.06
CA ARG A 711 9.09 46.69 9.42
C ARG A 711 10.41 45.91 9.33
N THR A 712 11.48 46.55 8.84
CA THR A 712 12.82 45.96 8.83
C THR A 712 13.94 47.02 8.76
N LEU A 713 15.18 46.58 8.92
CA LEU A 713 16.39 47.39 8.86
C LEU A 713 16.98 47.40 7.43
N ALA A 714 17.04 48.58 6.80
CA ALA A 714 17.53 48.78 5.44
C ALA A 714 18.88 49.50 5.42
N LEU A 715 19.96 48.79 5.76
CA LEU A 715 21.31 49.33 5.67
C LEU A 715 21.85 49.26 4.23
N PRO A 716 22.53 50.30 3.72
CA PRO A 716 23.10 50.28 2.39
C PRO A 716 24.27 49.28 2.31
N GLY A 717 24.20 48.41 1.31
CA GLY A 717 25.26 47.49 0.90
C GLY A 717 26.29 48.17 -0.01
N ALA A 718 27.17 47.35 -0.60
CA ALA A 718 28.30 47.84 -1.41
C ALA A 718 27.88 48.57 -2.70
N ASP A 719 26.70 48.27 -3.23
CA ASP A 719 26.11 48.88 -4.42
C ASP A 719 25.17 50.06 -4.09
N GLY A 720 25.04 50.42 -2.82
CA GLY A 720 24.15 51.47 -2.33
C GLY A 720 22.68 51.05 -2.18
N ALA A 721 22.30 49.84 -2.61
CA ALA A 721 20.98 49.27 -2.34
C ALA A 721 20.94 48.66 -0.92
N ALA A 722 19.75 48.38 -0.39
CA ALA A 722 19.64 47.73 0.92
C ALA A 722 20.26 46.33 0.90
N ASP A 723 21.14 46.03 1.86
CA ASP A 723 21.73 44.70 1.99
C ASP A 723 20.66 43.66 2.33
N VAL A 724 20.52 42.66 1.46
CA VAL A 724 19.47 41.65 1.56
C VAL A 724 19.56 40.84 2.85
N ALA A 725 20.77 40.53 3.33
CA ALA A 725 20.94 39.71 4.53
C ALA A 725 20.50 40.46 5.80
N VAL A 726 20.79 41.75 5.90
CA VAL A 726 20.31 42.62 6.98
C VAL A 726 18.79 42.84 6.86
N TYR A 727 18.32 43.15 5.65
CA TYR A 727 16.91 43.43 5.37
C TYR A 727 16.00 42.24 5.68
N GLU A 728 16.37 41.04 5.26
CA GLU A 728 15.64 39.83 5.61
C GLU A 728 15.90 39.42 7.08
N GLY A 729 17.10 39.66 7.59
CA GLY A 729 17.52 39.22 8.93
C GLY A 729 16.77 39.89 10.08
N PHE A 730 16.33 41.14 9.90
CA PHE A 730 15.57 41.91 10.89
C PHE A 730 14.08 42.07 10.55
N GLY A 731 13.59 41.32 9.56
CA GLY A 731 12.21 41.40 9.10
C GLY A 731 11.19 41.09 10.20
N LEU A 732 10.20 41.97 10.34
CA LEU A 732 9.03 41.82 11.20
C LEU A 732 7.75 42.03 10.37
N ILE A 733 6.85 41.06 10.40
CA ILE A 733 5.47 41.21 9.93
C ILE A 733 4.56 41.32 11.15
N VAL A 734 3.65 42.30 11.15
CA VAL A 734 2.67 42.49 12.23
C VAL A 734 1.32 41.97 11.76
N ARG A 735 0.75 41.04 12.53
CA ARG A 735 -0.57 40.46 12.28
C ARG A 735 -1.55 40.94 13.33
N THR A 736 -2.78 41.23 12.89
CA THR A 736 -3.89 41.67 13.75
C THR A 736 -4.10 40.70 14.93
N GLY A 737 -4.42 41.25 16.10
CA GLY A 737 -4.83 40.46 17.26
C GLY A 737 -6.14 39.70 17.05
N LEU A 738 -6.56 38.96 18.07
CA LEU A 738 -7.78 38.14 18.02
C LEU A 738 -9.04 38.90 18.44
N ASN A 739 -8.90 39.95 19.25
CA ASN A 739 -10.03 40.63 19.92
C ASN A 739 -11.07 41.18 18.94
N ASP A 740 -10.64 41.75 17.81
CA ASP A 740 -11.54 42.37 16.83
C ASP A 740 -12.16 41.38 15.84
N VAL A 741 -11.68 40.13 15.84
CA VAL A 741 -12.10 39.10 14.88
C VAL A 741 -12.91 37.99 15.54
N LEU A 742 -12.65 37.70 16.82
CA LEU A 742 -13.39 36.71 17.58
C LEU A 742 -14.80 37.19 17.91
N ARG A 743 -15.76 36.28 17.80
CA ARG A 743 -17.10 36.51 18.34
C ARG A 743 -17.07 36.53 19.88
N PRO A 744 -17.96 37.28 20.55
CA PRO A 744 -18.03 37.30 22.00
C PRO A 744 -18.19 35.90 22.60
N GLY A 745 -17.37 35.58 23.62
CA GLY A 745 -17.42 34.29 24.33
C GLY A 745 -16.79 33.12 23.58
N VAL A 746 -16.17 33.34 22.41
CA VAL A 746 -15.50 32.29 21.63
C VAL A 746 -14.05 32.14 22.04
N THR A 747 -13.61 30.90 22.25
CA THR A 747 -12.22 30.54 22.53
C THR A 747 -11.58 29.93 21.27
N PRO A 748 -10.52 30.52 20.70
CA PRO A 748 -9.83 29.94 19.55
C PRO A 748 -8.86 28.84 19.97
N LEU A 749 -8.91 27.71 19.28
CA LEU A 749 -8.04 26.56 19.48
C LEU A 749 -7.34 26.22 18.17
N MET A 750 -6.02 26.06 18.18
CA MET A 750 -5.28 25.71 16.97
C MET A 750 -5.68 24.30 16.48
N ALA A 751 -6.14 24.18 15.23
CA ALA A 751 -6.78 22.96 14.73
C ALA A 751 -5.86 21.72 14.80
N GLY A 752 -4.56 21.90 14.64
CA GLY A 752 -3.58 20.82 14.83
C GLY A 752 -3.49 20.28 16.25
N ALA A 753 -3.77 21.09 17.28
CA ALA A 753 -3.84 20.60 18.67
C ALA A 753 -5.14 19.84 18.93
N VAL A 754 -6.23 20.26 18.27
CA VAL A 754 -7.52 19.54 18.31
C VAL A 754 -7.40 18.19 17.61
N ALA A 755 -6.69 18.16 16.47
CA ALA A 755 -6.45 16.98 15.63
C ALA A 755 -5.23 16.14 16.03
N ASP A 756 -4.55 16.46 17.15
CA ASP A 756 -3.39 15.70 17.60
C ASP A 756 -3.80 14.23 17.81
N GLU A 757 -2.85 13.31 17.65
CA GLU A 757 -3.13 11.88 17.86
C GLU A 757 -3.25 11.54 19.35
N TYR A 758 -2.63 12.36 20.21
CA TYR A 758 -2.60 12.15 21.65
C TYR A 758 -3.15 13.37 22.38
N PRO A 759 -3.82 13.18 23.54
CA PRO A 759 -4.41 14.28 24.32
C PRO A 759 -3.34 15.08 25.07
N THR A 760 -2.57 15.90 24.34
CA THR A 760 -1.45 16.70 24.87
C THR A 760 -1.85 18.06 25.44
N SER A 761 -3.12 18.46 25.27
CA SER A 761 -3.68 19.74 25.73
C SER A 761 -5.21 19.66 25.91
N SER A 762 -5.78 20.64 26.63
CA SER A 762 -7.24 20.81 26.79
C SER A 762 -8.01 21.07 25.48
N ALA A 763 -7.29 21.33 24.38
CA ALA A 763 -7.88 21.55 23.06
C ALA A 763 -8.15 20.25 22.29
N HIS A 764 -7.53 19.13 22.68
CA HIS A 764 -7.66 17.87 21.97
C HIS A 764 -9.12 17.41 21.89
N ILE A 765 -9.50 16.78 20.78
CA ILE A 765 -10.89 16.43 20.48
C ILE A 765 -11.56 15.59 21.58
N SER A 766 -10.82 14.71 22.25
CA SER A 766 -11.34 13.89 23.35
C SER A 766 -11.80 14.70 24.57
N HIS A 767 -11.28 15.91 24.76
CA HIS A 767 -11.72 16.81 25.83
C HIS A 767 -12.90 17.68 25.39
N LEU A 768 -12.95 18.03 24.10
CA LEU A 768 -14.07 18.81 23.55
C LEU A 768 -15.35 17.97 23.48
N LEU A 769 -15.23 16.67 23.25
CA LEU A 769 -16.32 15.70 23.11
C LEU A 769 -16.34 14.68 24.26
N ASP A 770 -15.88 15.07 25.44
CA ASP A 770 -15.90 14.20 26.62
C ASP A 770 -17.34 13.82 26.99
N GLY A 771 -17.62 12.53 27.07
CA GLY A 771 -18.96 11.99 27.34
C GLY A 771 -19.98 12.12 26.19
N ALA A 772 -19.58 12.63 25.02
CA ALA A 772 -20.48 12.79 23.87
C ALA A 772 -20.84 11.43 23.25
N ASP A 773 -22.11 11.27 22.84
CA ASP A 773 -22.55 10.10 22.08
C ASP A 773 -22.21 10.20 20.58
N ASP A 774 -22.40 9.11 19.84
CA ASP A 774 -22.11 9.06 18.40
C ASP A 774 -22.87 10.11 17.58
N ALA A 775 -24.07 10.51 18.00
CA ALA A 775 -24.87 11.52 17.31
C ALA A 775 -24.33 12.93 17.58
N GLU A 776 -23.95 13.22 18.82
CA GLU A 776 -23.31 14.47 19.23
C GLU A 776 -21.95 14.65 18.55
N ILE A 777 -21.15 13.58 18.44
CA ILE A 777 -19.87 13.57 17.70
C ILE A 777 -20.09 13.96 16.23
N VAL A 778 -21.06 13.34 15.55
CA VAL A 778 -21.37 13.65 14.15
C VAL A 778 -21.92 15.07 14.00
N SER A 779 -22.71 15.55 14.96
CA SER A 779 -23.23 16.93 14.97
C SER A 779 -22.10 17.95 15.07
N TRP A 780 -21.16 17.76 16.01
CA TRP A 780 -19.99 18.63 16.16
C TRP A 780 -19.15 18.64 14.88
N TRP A 781 -18.89 17.46 14.30
CA TRP A 781 -18.13 17.32 13.06
C TRP A 781 -18.79 18.06 11.90
N THR A 782 -20.11 17.90 11.74
CA THR A 782 -20.87 18.55 10.67
C THR A 782 -20.88 20.07 10.83
N ALA A 783 -21.06 20.58 12.05
CA ALA A 783 -20.99 22.01 12.34
C ALA A 783 -19.60 22.58 11.99
N TYR A 784 -18.54 21.85 12.33
CA TYR A 784 -17.17 22.25 11.98
C TYR A 784 -16.94 22.30 10.46
N LEU A 785 -17.34 21.26 9.73
CA LEU A 785 -17.18 21.19 8.27
C LEU A 785 -17.88 22.35 7.55
N ARG A 786 -19.05 22.76 8.03
CA ARG A 786 -19.81 23.89 7.46
C ARG A 786 -19.14 25.24 7.68
N LEU A 787 -18.33 25.39 8.73
CA LEU A 787 -17.52 26.58 8.97
C LEU A 787 -16.23 26.59 8.13
N LEU A 788 -15.69 25.41 7.79
CA LEU A 788 -14.39 25.27 7.13
C LEU A 788 -14.48 25.18 5.60
N ILE A 789 -15.27 24.24 5.07
CA ILE A 789 -15.20 23.84 3.65
C ILE A 789 -15.75 24.94 2.72
N PRO A 790 -16.99 25.44 2.90
CA PRO A 790 -17.58 26.41 1.98
C PRO A 790 -16.74 27.68 1.74
N PRO A 791 -16.22 28.38 2.78
CA PRO A 791 -15.43 29.60 2.55
C PRO A 791 -14.11 29.34 1.81
N VAL A 792 -13.47 28.18 2.04
CA VAL A 792 -12.24 27.82 1.32
C VAL A 792 -12.53 27.53 -0.15
N LEU A 793 -13.61 26.80 -0.44
CA LEU A 793 -14.03 26.53 -1.82
C LEU A 793 -14.42 27.81 -2.55
N ALA A 794 -15.17 28.69 -1.89
CA ALA A 794 -15.56 29.99 -2.43
C ALA A 794 -14.36 30.90 -2.71
N ALA A 795 -13.37 30.95 -1.81
CA ALA A 795 -12.15 31.71 -2.02
C ALA A 795 -11.43 31.28 -3.31
N TYR A 796 -11.36 29.99 -3.60
CA TYR A 796 -10.69 29.49 -4.80
C TYR A 796 -11.57 29.60 -6.06
N LEU A 797 -12.80 29.10 -6.01
CA LEU A 797 -13.66 28.96 -7.20
C LEU A 797 -14.20 30.30 -7.68
N ASP A 798 -14.60 31.18 -6.76
CA ASP A 798 -15.22 32.46 -7.11
C ASP A 798 -14.16 33.55 -7.29
N HIS A 799 -13.08 33.48 -6.51
CA HIS A 799 -12.12 34.57 -6.40
C HIS A 799 -10.70 34.19 -6.80
N GLY A 800 -10.39 32.94 -7.16
CA GLY A 800 -9.03 32.55 -7.55
C GLY A 800 -7.99 32.68 -6.43
N VAL A 801 -8.43 32.69 -5.16
CA VAL A 801 -7.56 32.81 -3.99
C VAL A 801 -7.24 31.42 -3.45
N VAL A 802 -5.96 31.05 -3.52
CA VAL A 802 -5.43 29.78 -3.02
C VAL A 802 -5.08 29.96 -1.55
N LEU A 803 -6.05 29.72 -0.67
CA LEU A 803 -5.80 29.61 0.76
C LEU A 803 -5.06 28.30 1.10
N GLU A 804 -4.26 28.31 2.16
CA GLU A 804 -3.57 27.13 2.68
C GLU A 804 -4.12 26.70 4.05
N PRO A 805 -5.36 26.16 4.13
CA PRO A 805 -6.03 25.84 5.39
C PRO A 805 -5.50 24.54 6.02
N HIS A 806 -4.19 24.32 6.03
CA HIS A 806 -3.59 23.21 6.77
C HIS A 806 -3.78 23.40 8.29
N LEU A 807 -3.64 22.34 9.09
CA LEU A 807 -4.00 22.35 10.52
C LEU A 807 -3.41 23.51 11.34
N GLN A 808 -2.18 23.93 11.03
CA GLN A 808 -1.55 25.05 11.73
C GLN A 808 -2.16 26.43 11.37
N ASN A 809 -2.73 26.59 10.18
CA ASN A 809 -3.22 27.88 9.68
C ASN A 809 -4.70 28.11 9.95
N VAL A 810 -5.30 27.25 10.77
CA VAL A 810 -6.71 27.32 11.13
C VAL A 810 -6.86 27.30 12.65
N LEU A 811 -7.62 28.25 13.18
CA LEU A 811 -8.10 28.26 14.56
C LEU A 811 -9.58 27.90 14.59
N ILE A 812 -9.95 26.92 15.40
CA ILE A 812 -11.33 26.50 15.66
C ILE A 812 -11.83 27.32 16.85
N GLY A 813 -12.76 28.23 16.60
CA GLY A 813 -13.45 28.99 17.64
C GLY A 813 -14.57 28.18 18.25
N VAL A 814 -14.43 27.82 19.52
CA VAL A 814 -15.43 27.07 20.28
C VAL A 814 -16.16 27.94 21.31
N ASP A 815 -17.44 27.64 21.55
CA ASP A 815 -18.22 28.28 22.60
C ASP A 815 -17.97 27.66 24.00
N ALA A 816 -18.73 28.10 25.01
CA ALA A 816 -18.62 27.59 26.38
C ALA A 816 -18.97 26.09 26.52
N ASN A 817 -19.69 25.52 25.55
CA ASN A 817 -20.03 24.09 25.48
C ASN A 817 -19.09 23.32 24.54
N ASN A 818 -17.96 23.90 24.16
CA ASN A 818 -16.98 23.37 23.20
C ASN A 818 -17.55 23.11 21.78
N GLN A 819 -18.68 23.72 21.40
CA GLN A 819 -19.24 23.61 20.05
C GLN A 819 -18.51 24.56 19.08
N PRO A 820 -18.20 24.13 17.85
CA PRO A 820 -17.49 24.97 16.89
C PRO A 820 -18.48 25.98 16.32
N VAL A 821 -18.17 27.27 16.49
CA VAL A 821 -19.03 28.39 16.07
C VAL A 821 -18.32 29.38 15.16
N GLN A 822 -17.00 29.27 15.04
CA GLN A 822 -16.18 30.13 14.20
C GLN A 822 -14.92 29.39 13.70
N VAL A 823 -14.40 29.77 12.53
CA VAL A 823 -13.10 29.36 12.01
C VAL A 823 -12.30 30.59 11.61
N LEU A 824 -11.05 30.69 12.06
CA LEU A 824 -10.13 31.75 11.66
C LEU A 824 -8.98 31.17 10.83
N PHE A 825 -8.78 31.71 9.64
CA PHE A 825 -7.61 31.44 8.81
C PHE A 825 -6.50 32.46 9.10
N ARG A 826 -5.25 32.06 8.93
CA ARG A 826 -4.09 32.94 9.11
C ARG A 826 -2.98 32.62 8.12
N ASP A 827 -1.94 33.46 8.14
CA ASP A 827 -0.70 33.31 7.35
C ASP A 827 -0.87 33.64 5.86
N LEU A 828 -1.10 34.94 5.59
CA LEU A 828 -1.30 35.44 4.23
C LEU A 828 -0.07 35.28 3.33
N GLU A 829 1.15 35.26 3.89
CA GLU A 829 2.40 34.93 3.17
C GLU A 829 2.27 33.68 2.27
N GLY A 830 1.59 32.64 2.79
CA GLY A 830 1.37 31.38 2.07
C GLY A 830 0.35 31.48 0.94
N THR A 831 -0.52 32.50 0.94
CA THR A 831 -1.60 32.65 -0.03
C THR A 831 -1.07 32.91 -1.44
N LYS A 832 -1.73 32.34 -2.44
CA LYS A 832 -1.42 32.53 -3.86
C LYS A 832 -2.67 32.96 -4.62
N LEU A 833 -2.46 33.59 -5.77
CA LEU A 833 -3.50 34.05 -6.68
C LEU A 833 -3.41 33.25 -7.98
N VAL A 834 -4.56 32.84 -8.49
CA VAL A 834 -4.70 32.19 -9.79
C VAL A 834 -4.53 33.25 -10.88
N ASP A 835 -3.51 33.08 -11.73
CA ASP A 835 -3.10 34.07 -12.73
C ASP A 835 -4.26 34.51 -13.63
N GLU A 836 -5.06 33.56 -14.09
CA GLU A 836 -6.15 33.79 -15.03
C GLU A 836 -7.26 34.71 -14.48
N LEU A 837 -7.38 34.81 -13.16
CA LEU A 837 -8.38 35.66 -12.48
C LEU A 837 -7.78 36.96 -11.93
N HIS A 838 -6.46 37.04 -11.80
CA HIS A 838 -5.75 38.16 -11.18
C HIS A 838 -4.71 38.82 -12.11
N THR A 839 -4.78 38.58 -13.42
CA THR A 839 -3.75 39.03 -14.38
C THR A 839 -3.45 40.52 -14.27
N GLU A 840 -4.47 41.38 -14.24
CA GLU A 840 -4.29 42.84 -14.13
C GLU A 840 -3.72 43.25 -12.77
N THR A 841 -4.20 42.62 -11.70
CA THR A 841 -3.76 42.88 -10.33
C THR A 841 -2.29 42.49 -10.15
N LEU A 842 -1.89 41.32 -10.64
CA LEU A 842 -0.52 40.81 -10.56
C LEU A 842 0.44 41.64 -11.44
N ALA A 843 -0.02 42.12 -12.60
CA ALA A 843 0.77 43.02 -13.45
C ALA A 843 1.06 44.38 -12.80
N GLY A 844 0.23 44.81 -11.84
CA GLY A 844 0.42 46.04 -11.07
C GLY A 844 1.43 45.91 -9.91
N LEU A 845 1.90 44.70 -9.59
CA LEU A 845 2.86 44.46 -8.52
C LEU A 845 4.31 44.36 -9.07
N PRO A 846 5.33 44.67 -8.25
CA PRO A 846 6.72 44.36 -8.59
C PRO A 846 6.90 42.89 -8.97
N ALA A 847 7.69 42.60 -9.99
CA ALA A 847 7.82 41.25 -10.56
C ALA A 847 8.34 40.21 -9.54
N ASP A 848 9.19 40.64 -8.62
CA ASP A 848 9.73 39.85 -7.51
C ASP A 848 8.68 39.55 -6.42
N VAL A 849 7.60 40.32 -6.35
CA VAL A 849 6.43 40.07 -5.48
C VAL A 849 5.36 39.25 -6.22
N ALA A 850 5.02 39.63 -7.46
CA ALA A 850 4.00 38.97 -8.27
C ALA A 850 4.34 37.50 -8.56
N GLY A 851 5.58 37.20 -8.96
CA GLY A 851 6.00 35.85 -9.33
C GLY A 851 5.75 34.80 -8.23
N PRO A 852 6.28 35.00 -7.00
CA PRO A 852 6.02 34.10 -5.86
C PRO A 852 4.57 34.02 -5.39
N MET A 853 3.73 35.00 -5.75
CA MET A 853 2.30 35.05 -5.44
C MET A 853 1.42 34.32 -6.46
N THR A 854 1.95 33.98 -7.63
CA THR A 854 1.16 33.51 -8.77
C THR A 854 1.19 31.99 -8.91
N TYR A 855 0.01 31.36 -9.00
CA TYR A 855 -0.17 29.95 -9.33
C TYR A 855 -1.01 29.81 -10.60
N ASP A 856 -0.74 28.77 -11.39
CA ASP A 856 -1.71 28.30 -12.37
C ASP A 856 -2.91 27.64 -11.68
N ALA A 857 -4.05 27.59 -12.36
CA ALA A 857 -5.28 27.04 -11.80
C ALA A 857 -5.10 25.61 -11.23
N GLN A 858 -4.46 24.69 -11.97
CA GLN A 858 -4.33 23.29 -11.55
C GLN A 858 -3.46 23.15 -10.30
N ARG A 859 -2.34 23.86 -10.24
CA ARG A 859 -1.45 23.87 -9.08
C ARG A 859 -2.13 24.50 -7.87
N GLY A 860 -2.93 25.56 -8.09
CA GLY A 860 -3.78 26.17 -7.07
C GLY A 860 -4.77 25.17 -6.49
N TRP A 861 -5.50 24.47 -7.36
CA TRP A 861 -6.47 23.45 -6.95
C TRP A 861 -5.81 22.31 -6.17
N ASP A 862 -4.69 21.79 -6.66
CA ASP A 862 -3.98 20.70 -5.98
C ASP A 862 -3.50 21.13 -4.57
N ARG A 863 -3.09 22.40 -4.40
CA ARG A 863 -2.72 22.97 -3.10
C ARG A 863 -3.91 23.12 -2.16
N VAL A 864 -5.03 23.67 -2.64
CA VAL A 864 -6.27 23.81 -1.85
C VAL A 864 -6.76 22.45 -1.39
N VAL A 865 -6.91 21.48 -2.30
CA VAL A 865 -7.42 20.14 -1.97
C VAL A 865 -6.48 19.41 -1.02
N TYR A 866 -5.16 19.50 -1.21
CA TYR A 866 -4.20 18.92 -0.27
C TYR A 866 -4.35 19.51 1.13
N CYS A 867 -4.31 20.85 1.26
CA CYS A 867 -4.38 21.50 2.55
C CYS A 867 -5.73 21.24 3.24
N LEU A 868 -6.83 21.35 2.50
CA LEU A 868 -8.18 21.19 3.05
C LEU A 868 -8.51 19.72 3.37
N LEU A 869 -8.34 18.79 2.44
CA LEU A 869 -8.86 17.43 2.60
C LEU A 869 -7.85 16.44 3.16
N VAL A 870 -6.58 16.56 2.78
CA VAL A 870 -5.52 15.56 3.09
C VAL A 870 -4.66 15.98 4.29
N ASN A 871 -4.42 17.27 4.47
CA ASN A 871 -3.68 17.75 5.64
C ASN A 871 -4.61 18.02 6.81
N HIS A 872 -5.75 18.65 6.54
CA HIS A 872 -6.66 19.11 7.57
C HIS A 872 -7.76 18.10 7.88
N VAL A 873 -8.75 17.98 7.00
CA VAL A 873 -9.98 17.22 7.28
C VAL A 873 -9.66 15.76 7.63
N SER A 874 -8.75 15.10 6.91
CA SER A 874 -8.42 13.69 7.22
C SER A 874 -7.75 13.47 8.57
N ASP A 875 -6.90 14.40 9.03
CA ASP A 875 -6.21 14.23 10.31
C ASP A 875 -7.16 14.52 11.49
N LEU A 876 -7.99 15.57 11.39
CA LEU A 876 -9.01 15.85 12.40
C LEU A 876 -10.11 14.78 12.41
N LEU A 877 -10.58 14.34 11.24
CA LEU A 877 -11.49 13.18 11.13
C LEU A 877 -10.88 11.95 11.77
N GLY A 878 -9.58 11.71 11.56
CA GLY A 878 -8.86 10.61 12.19
C GLY A 878 -8.84 10.71 13.72
N ALA A 879 -8.72 11.91 14.29
CA ALA A 879 -8.80 12.13 15.73
C ALA A 879 -10.23 11.93 16.26
N VAL A 880 -11.25 12.40 15.54
CA VAL A 880 -12.67 12.15 15.86
C VAL A 880 -12.99 10.64 15.81
N ALA A 881 -12.53 9.95 14.77
CA ALA A 881 -12.71 8.50 14.61
C ALA A 881 -11.92 7.68 15.65
N ASP A 882 -10.91 8.26 16.32
CA ASP A 882 -10.23 7.59 17.43
C ASP A 882 -11.12 7.54 18.71
N LEU A 883 -12.18 8.35 18.78
CA LEU A 883 -13.21 8.29 19.83
C LEU A 883 -14.24 7.19 19.56
N SER A 884 -14.68 7.07 18.31
CA SER A 884 -15.64 6.04 17.86
C SER A 884 -15.28 5.55 16.45
N PRO A 885 -14.47 4.46 16.33
CA PRO A 885 -13.96 3.99 15.04
C PRO A 885 -15.02 3.59 14.02
N ALA A 886 -16.19 3.14 14.48
CA ALA A 886 -17.32 2.77 13.64
C ALA A 886 -17.85 3.95 12.81
N LEU A 887 -17.63 5.19 13.27
CA LEU A 887 -18.13 6.38 12.60
C LEU A 887 -17.29 6.82 11.39
N GLU A 888 -16.10 6.26 11.15
CA GLU A 888 -15.20 6.79 10.11
C GLU A 888 -15.88 6.93 8.73
N GLY A 889 -16.66 5.94 8.31
CA GLY A 889 -17.41 5.98 7.05
C GLY A 889 -18.46 7.10 7.04
N ARG A 890 -19.19 7.26 8.15
CA ARG A 890 -20.19 8.33 8.31
C ARG A 890 -19.55 9.72 8.34
N LEU A 891 -18.41 9.89 9.02
CA LEU A 891 -17.69 11.15 9.06
C LEU A 891 -17.24 11.61 7.67
N TRP A 892 -16.75 10.69 6.83
CA TRP A 892 -16.42 10.99 5.42
C TRP A 892 -17.67 11.25 4.57
N ALA A 893 -18.79 10.59 4.87
CA ALA A 893 -20.06 10.88 4.21
C ALA A 893 -20.54 12.31 4.49
N GLU A 894 -20.35 12.83 5.72
CA GLU A 894 -20.64 14.24 6.04
C GLU A 894 -19.72 15.20 5.29
N VAL A 895 -18.42 14.88 5.13
CA VAL A 895 -17.50 15.67 4.29
C VAL A 895 -18.04 15.75 2.86
N ARG A 896 -18.44 14.61 2.30
CA ARG A 896 -19.02 14.55 0.96
C ARG A 896 -20.33 15.34 0.88
N ALA A 897 -21.19 15.24 1.89
CA ALA A 897 -22.48 15.93 1.92
C ALA A 897 -22.32 17.44 1.92
N VAL A 898 -21.39 17.99 2.73
CA VAL A 898 -21.12 19.44 2.76
C VAL A 898 -20.55 19.93 1.42
N ILE A 899 -19.66 19.15 0.77
CA ILE A 899 -19.13 19.49 -0.56
C ILE A 899 -20.24 19.42 -1.62
N ALA A 900 -21.11 18.41 -1.56
CA ALA A 900 -22.22 18.23 -2.49
C ALA A 900 -23.26 19.35 -2.36
N GLU A 901 -23.63 19.72 -1.13
CA GLU A 901 -24.53 20.84 -0.85
C GLU A 901 -23.97 22.15 -1.42
N TYR A 902 -22.69 22.42 -1.18
CA TYR A 902 -22.03 23.59 -1.77
C TYR A 902 -21.99 23.52 -3.30
N ALA A 903 -21.70 22.36 -3.88
CA ALA A 903 -21.69 22.17 -5.32
C ALA A 903 -23.08 22.43 -5.94
N ASP A 904 -24.15 21.89 -5.35
CA ASP A 904 -25.52 22.04 -5.83
C ASP A 904 -25.98 23.51 -5.80
N GLN A 905 -25.60 24.25 -4.76
CA GLN A 905 -25.88 25.68 -4.63
C GLN A 905 -25.12 26.55 -5.65
N ASN A 906 -23.98 26.07 -6.15
CA ASN A 906 -23.06 26.82 -7.02
C ASN A 906 -22.90 26.21 -8.42
N GLY A 907 -23.89 25.43 -8.88
CA GLY A 907 -23.94 24.92 -10.26
C GLY A 907 -22.99 23.76 -10.59
N CYS A 908 -22.43 23.10 -9.57
CA CYS A 908 -21.57 21.91 -9.64
C CYS A 908 -20.41 22.03 -10.65
N PRO A 909 -19.45 22.95 -10.42
CA PRO A 909 -18.31 23.14 -11.31
C PRO A 909 -17.50 21.84 -11.51
N PRO A 910 -16.83 21.65 -12.66
CA PRO A 910 -16.15 20.39 -13.00
C PRO A 910 -15.16 19.88 -11.94
N LEU A 911 -14.45 20.80 -11.26
CA LEU A 911 -13.52 20.45 -10.19
C LEU A 911 -14.22 19.80 -8.99
N LEU A 912 -15.39 20.30 -8.60
CA LEU A 912 -16.20 19.72 -7.51
C LEU A 912 -16.87 18.42 -7.95
N ALA A 913 -17.39 18.36 -9.18
CA ALA A 913 -17.94 17.13 -9.74
C ALA A 913 -16.89 16.00 -9.76
N ALA A 914 -15.65 16.30 -10.17
CA ALA A 914 -14.53 15.36 -10.13
C ALA A 914 -14.21 14.90 -8.70
N LEU A 915 -14.20 15.83 -7.74
CA LEU A 915 -13.92 15.52 -6.35
C LEU A 915 -14.99 14.59 -5.75
N LEU A 916 -16.27 14.88 -5.99
CA LEU A 916 -17.42 14.07 -5.56
C LEU A 916 -17.52 12.71 -6.27
N ALA A 917 -16.98 12.62 -7.50
CA ALA A 917 -16.84 11.37 -8.23
C ALA A 917 -15.70 10.47 -7.71
N GLY A 918 -14.95 10.93 -6.70
CA GLY A 918 -13.89 10.14 -6.07
C GLY A 918 -12.55 10.15 -6.82
N VAL A 919 -12.27 11.21 -7.60
CA VAL A 919 -10.95 11.38 -8.22
C VAL A 919 -9.85 11.41 -7.14
N PRO A 920 -8.69 10.75 -7.37
CA PRO A 920 -7.61 10.69 -6.38
C PRO A 920 -7.13 12.05 -5.87
N LEU A 921 -6.94 12.14 -4.56
CA LEU A 921 -6.56 13.38 -3.87
C LEU A 921 -5.05 13.64 -3.98
N PRO A 922 -4.61 14.88 -4.22
CA PRO A 922 -3.20 15.26 -4.16
C PRO A 922 -2.68 15.21 -2.71
N ALA A 923 -1.55 14.54 -2.51
CA ALA A 923 -0.82 14.52 -1.25
C ALA A 923 0.63 14.98 -1.43
N LYS A 924 1.01 16.07 -0.76
CA LYS A 924 2.35 16.66 -0.85
C LYS A 924 3.41 15.69 -0.32
N THR A 925 4.54 15.58 -1.02
CA THR A 925 5.63 14.65 -0.68
C THR A 925 6.69 15.29 0.22
N ASN A 926 6.45 15.33 1.53
CA ASN A 926 7.38 15.95 2.48
C ASN A 926 8.70 15.18 2.60
N MET A 927 8.66 13.85 2.64
CA MET A 927 9.84 13.01 2.75
C MET A 927 10.66 12.99 1.46
N LEU A 928 10.02 12.83 0.30
CA LEU A 928 10.75 12.84 -0.97
C LEU A 928 11.34 14.22 -1.29
N THR A 929 10.63 15.31 -0.96
CA THR A 929 11.15 16.67 -1.09
C THR A 929 12.38 16.87 -0.20
N ARG A 930 12.31 16.42 1.05
CA ARG A 930 13.44 16.48 1.99
C ARG A 930 14.63 15.64 1.52
N TRP A 931 14.37 14.42 1.04
CA TRP A 931 15.38 13.53 0.48
C TRP A 931 16.10 14.17 -0.70
N GLY A 932 15.36 14.77 -1.63
CA GLY A 932 15.88 15.46 -2.81
C GLY A 932 16.55 16.81 -2.54
N ARG A 933 16.58 17.29 -1.29
CA ARG A 933 17.06 18.64 -0.92
C ARG A 933 16.37 19.75 -1.73
N LEU A 934 15.13 19.51 -2.14
CA LEU A 934 14.36 20.44 -2.95
C LEU A 934 13.76 21.53 -2.04
N PRO A 935 13.63 22.77 -2.53
CA PRO A 935 12.91 23.80 -1.80
C PRO A 935 11.42 23.44 -1.71
N ASP A 936 10.75 23.83 -0.63
CA ASP A 936 9.36 23.42 -0.36
C ASP A 936 8.36 23.86 -1.45
N ARG A 937 8.64 25.00 -2.11
CA ARG A 937 7.89 25.47 -3.28
C ARG A 937 7.91 24.52 -4.48
N SER A 938 8.88 23.63 -4.54
CA SER A 938 9.06 22.60 -5.57
C SER A 938 8.59 21.23 -5.12
N ALA A 939 7.89 21.13 -3.99
CA ALA A 939 7.36 19.86 -3.49
C ALA A 939 6.38 19.24 -4.51
N GLY A 940 6.56 17.95 -4.78
CA GLY A 940 5.67 17.19 -5.64
C GLY A 940 4.41 16.71 -4.91
N TYR A 941 3.49 16.14 -5.67
CA TYR A 941 2.30 15.46 -5.14
C TYR A 941 2.28 14.00 -5.60
N VAL A 942 1.91 13.11 -4.69
CA VAL A 942 1.41 11.76 -5.02
C VAL A 942 -0.12 11.78 -5.00
N ARG A 943 -0.76 10.78 -5.62
CA ARG A 943 -2.21 10.66 -5.66
C ARG A 943 -2.67 9.59 -4.68
N LEU A 944 -3.51 9.97 -3.72
CA LEU A 944 -4.13 9.07 -2.76
C LEU A 944 -5.53 8.65 -3.22
N PRO A 945 -5.97 7.41 -2.95
CA PRO A 945 -7.36 7.04 -3.15
C PRO A 945 -8.30 8.00 -2.41
N SER A 946 -9.40 8.40 -3.06
CA SER A 946 -10.36 9.31 -2.45
C SER A 946 -11.37 8.54 -1.59
N PRO A 947 -11.54 8.92 -0.30
CA PRO A 947 -12.60 8.37 0.54
C PRO A 947 -14.00 8.93 0.19
N LEU A 948 -14.09 9.93 -0.69
CA LEU A 948 -15.36 10.56 -1.09
C LEU A 948 -16.13 9.77 -2.15
N ALA A 949 -15.55 8.70 -2.70
CA ALA A 949 -16.23 7.86 -3.68
C ALA A 949 -17.42 7.13 -3.06
N GLU A 950 -18.59 7.16 -3.70
CA GLU A 950 -19.79 6.49 -3.18
C GLU A 950 -19.60 5.00 -2.95
N SER A 951 -18.84 4.31 -3.82
CA SER A 951 -18.52 2.89 -3.64
C SER A 951 -17.68 2.62 -2.39
N VAL A 952 -16.79 3.53 -2.01
CA VAL A 952 -15.98 3.43 -0.80
C VAL A 952 -16.83 3.69 0.43
N LEU A 953 -17.68 4.72 0.40
CA LEU A 953 -18.59 5.05 1.50
C LEU A 953 -19.66 3.97 1.72
N ALA A 954 -20.24 3.41 0.66
CA ALA A 954 -21.17 2.30 0.74
C ALA A 954 -20.52 1.05 1.36
N ALA A 955 -19.30 0.71 0.89
CA ALA A 955 -18.54 -0.40 1.45
C ALA A 955 -18.08 -0.16 2.91
N ALA A 956 -18.02 1.09 3.36
CA ALA A 956 -17.75 1.46 4.75
C ALA A 956 -19.02 1.46 5.62
N ALA A 957 -20.20 1.77 5.07
CA ALA A 957 -21.47 1.71 5.77
C ALA A 957 -21.97 0.27 6.01
N ASP A 958 -21.54 -0.67 5.17
CA ASP A 958 -21.80 -2.11 5.33
C ASP A 958 -20.88 -2.80 6.38
N ARG A 959 -19.92 -2.07 6.96
CA ARG A 959 -18.98 -2.53 8.00
C ARG A 959 -19.39 -1.99 9.36
#